data_AF-A0AAX3T476-F1
#
_entry.id   AF-A0AAX3T476-F1
#
_cell.length_a   1.000
_cell.length_b   1.000
_cell.length_c   1.000
_cell.angle_alpha   90.00
_cell.angle_beta   90.00
_cell.angle_gamma   90.00
#
_symmetry.space_group_name_H-M   'P 1'
#
loop_
_entity.id
_entity.type
_entity.pdbx_description
1 polymer ?
#
loop_
_entity_poly.entity_id
_entity_poly.type
_entity_poly.pdbx_seq_one_letter_code
_entity_poly.pdbx_strand_id
1 'polypeptide(L)'
;MNPPSSTFGGDPSTATLARISTEFDAIARQMSTVSAEFAELRRIVAQPDEPARDVAPAPQSAVQPPAAGLTPPTVAAAPAQAAGPRPTPPSRPWLPTAPPPVGHQRPPIAPPGPQGPPPMPRPASARPYPPVASPPRPAGPSMSERIGAAAERGLIGKILATAGVGVTLIGVALLLVLAAQAGLLRPEFRVAGGAVLAAALVAGGIWSRGRPDGRIGAIALSATGIAAGYLDVLAATKIYDWLPIVVGLGVAGLVAAAGLALAHRWRSEHLGLLVVVPLIALAPVLTGGLDTTLIAFMVVLAAASAWVQLGRDWIWLHAVRLAAPTIPLTLVGVLALAGWTSAGAADTVFAAAVVVVVVLGVAGALIAMPTTQFRETLAGLASATTIPALFAGAVMNMPGAVILQTCIAGALIGTVLIGSGLPDSRTGSTPRVPDVVAQIWSATALLLLFVAVLVAFDGTVAVTVLLGLATVTALVARTWSTTSRVLLAGGSVLWAIGFAALLDAAPPYVLADADLMRRDASLGIVVASVFAAAGALVLAAGWARLTDEKVSRAAHIAAGVVVVYALTAISVTAGVLVAGSDGFLAGHVLATTCWMVLAGTALAYARRRTGAARTAAVTGGLVLVAAAMAKLFLFDLATLDGIFRVIVFIVTGLILLGLGAWYARALQDDPAEPDSATAV
;
A
#
# COMPACT_ATOMS: atom_id res chain seq x y z
N MET A 1 26.29 -71.81 -44.82
CA MET A 1 26.60 -71.59 -43.39
C MET A 1 26.46 -70.11 -43.09
N ASN A 2 26.02 -69.78 -41.86
CA ASN A 2 26.02 -68.45 -41.23
C ASN A 2 27.46 -67.88 -41.08
N PRO A 3 27.70 -66.58 -40.76
CA PRO A 3 26.91 -65.72 -39.85
C PRO A 3 26.61 -64.27 -40.33
N PRO A 4 25.84 -63.48 -39.54
CA PRO A 4 25.11 -62.30 -40.03
C PRO A 4 25.69 -60.92 -39.62
N SER A 5 25.05 -59.89 -40.16
CA SER A 5 25.24 -58.47 -39.84
C SER A 5 24.81 -58.08 -38.42
N SER A 6 25.48 -57.08 -37.82
CA SER A 6 25.01 -56.38 -36.63
C SER A 6 24.95 -54.87 -36.86
N THR A 7 23.73 -54.35 -36.77
CA THR A 7 23.38 -52.92 -36.84
C THR A 7 23.45 -52.32 -35.44
N PHE A 8 23.98 -51.10 -35.26
CA PHE A 8 23.54 -50.21 -34.19
C PHE A 8 23.83 -48.75 -34.53
N GLY A 9 22.80 -48.02 -34.96
CA GLY A 9 22.81 -46.55 -34.92
C GLY A 9 22.36 -46.11 -33.53
N GLY A 10 23.21 -45.36 -32.82
CA GLY A 10 22.82 -44.71 -31.56
C GLY A 10 21.99 -43.46 -31.84
N ASP A 11 20.77 -43.42 -31.32
CA ASP A 11 19.83 -42.32 -31.57
C ASP A 11 20.35 -41.01 -30.92
N PRO A 12 20.57 -39.91 -31.66
CA PRO A 12 21.25 -38.70 -31.14
C PRO A 12 20.49 -38.00 -29.99
N SER A 13 19.20 -38.33 -29.83
CA SER A 13 18.37 -37.98 -28.68
C SER A 13 18.97 -38.47 -27.35
N THR A 14 19.52 -39.69 -27.31
CA THR A 14 20.06 -40.34 -26.10
C THR A 14 21.39 -39.73 -25.67
N ALA A 15 22.28 -39.43 -26.62
CA ALA A 15 23.53 -38.72 -26.34
C ALA A 15 23.28 -37.29 -25.82
N THR A 16 22.24 -36.62 -26.35
CA THR A 16 21.84 -35.28 -25.89
C THR A 16 21.27 -35.32 -24.47
N LEU A 17 20.42 -36.30 -24.14
CA LEU A 17 19.89 -36.49 -22.78
C LEU A 17 21.00 -36.84 -21.76
N ALA A 18 21.96 -37.70 -22.12
CA ALA A 18 23.10 -38.02 -21.28
C ALA A 18 23.97 -36.78 -20.99
N ARG A 19 24.17 -35.92 -21.99
CA ARG A 19 24.89 -34.65 -21.83
C ARG A 19 24.16 -33.68 -20.90
N ILE A 20 22.84 -33.51 -21.09
CA ILE A 20 22.03 -32.65 -20.21
C ILE A 20 22.05 -33.16 -18.76
N SER A 21 21.97 -34.49 -18.55
CA SER A 21 22.08 -35.09 -17.20
C SER A 21 23.42 -34.77 -16.54
N THR A 22 24.53 -34.89 -17.27
CA THR A 22 25.87 -34.60 -16.73
C THR A 22 26.10 -33.10 -16.47
N GLU A 23 25.49 -32.22 -17.26
CA GLU A 23 25.47 -30.77 -16.99
C GLU A 23 24.65 -30.44 -15.73
N PHE A 24 23.49 -31.09 -15.51
CA PHE A 24 22.72 -30.96 -14.26
C PHE A 24 23.48 -31.48 -13.03
N ASP A 25 24.17 -32.62 -13.12
CA ASP A 25 25.00 -33.16 -12.02
C ASP A 25 26.20 -32.26 -11.72
N ALA A 26 26.75 -31.55 -12.71
CA ALA A 26 27.79 -30.55 -12.50
C ALA A 26 27.24 -29.33 -11.74
N ILE A 27 26.10 -28.79 -12.18
CA ILE A 27 25.41 -27.65 -11.53
C ILE A 27 25.01 -27.99 -10.09
N ALA A 28 24.48 -29.19 -9.83
CA ALA A 28 24.09 -29.63 -8.49
C ALA A 28 25.29 -29.65 -7.52
N ARG A 29 26.45 -30.15 -7.96
CA ARG A 29 27.71 -30.13 -7.18
C ARG A 29 28.26 -28.72 -6.98
N GLN A 30 28.08 -27.84 -7.96
CA GLN A 30 28.48 -26.44 -7.81
C GLN A 30 27.60 -25.71 -6.79
N MET A 31 26.28 -25.94 -6.82
CA MET A 31 25.34 -25.42 -5.82
C MET A 31 25.62 -25.97 -4.41
N SER A 32 25.95 -27.26 -4.24
CA SER A 32 26.30 -27.80 -2.92
C SER A 32 27.59 -27.21 -2.37
N THR A 33 28.56 -26.93 -3.24
CA THR A 33 29.83 -26.26 -2.87
C THR A 33 29.58 -24.82 -2.41
N VAL A 34 28.82 -24.04 -3.19
CA VAL A 34 28.42 -22.68 -2.83
C VAL A 34 27.60 -22.65 -1.53
N SER A 35 26.70 -23.61 -1.32
CA SER A 35 25.94 -23.76 -0.06
C SER A 35 26.84 -24.01 1.15
N ALA A 36 27.88 -24.84 1.00
CA ALA A 36 28.87 -25.10 2.04
C ALA A 36 29.74 -23.86 2.33
N GLU A 37 30.17 -23.13 1.30
CA GLU A 37 30.90 -21.86 1.44
C GLU A 37 30.05 -20.80 2.17
N PHE A 38 28.77 -20.66 1.84
CA PHE A 38 27.85 -19.77 2.57
C PHE A 38 27.63 -20.21 4.02
N ALA A 39 27.61 -21.52 4.31
CA ALA A 39 27.50 -22.02 5.67
C ALA A 39 28.75 -21.70 6.51
N GLU A 40 29.96 -21.87 5.95
CA GLU A 40 31.20 -21.51 6.65
C GLU A 40 31.38 -19.98 6.77
N LEU A 41 31.03 -19.21 5.73
CA LEU A 41 31.01 -17.75 5.82
C LEU A 41 30.04 -17.26 6.92
N ARG A 42 28.87 -17.89 7.04
CA ARG A 42 27.92 -17.62 8.14
C ARG A 42 28.50 -18.01 9.51
N ARG A 43 29.30 -19.09 9.59
CA ARG A 43 29.98 -19.51 10.82
C ARG A 43 31.04 -18.48 11.25
N ILE A 44 31.85 -18.01 10.31
CA ILE A 44 32.88 -16.98 10.52
C ILE A 44 32.25 -15.65 10.92
N VAL A 45 31.17 -15.22 10.25
CA VAL A 45 30.45 -13.97 10.58
C VAL A 45 29.72 -14.06 11.93
N ALA A 46 29.33 -15.26 12.38
CA ALA A 46 28.64 -15.47 13.65
C ALA A 46 29.57 -15.53 14.88
N GLN A 47 30.90 -15.61 14.71
CA GLN A 47 31.87 -15.64 15.81
C GLN A 47 33.08 -14.73 15.54
N PRO A 48 32.96 -13.41 15.78
CA PRO A 48 34.11 -12.55 16.00
C PRO A 48 34.65 -12.76 17.43
N ASP A 49 35.92 -13.17 17.51
CA ASP A 49 36.80 -13.19 18.69
C ASP A 49 36.43 -14.08 19.89
N GLU A 50 37.03 -15.28 19.94
CA GLU A 50 37.53 -15.86 21.20
C GLU A 50 38.97 -16.40 21.00
N PRO A 51 39.96 -16.03 21.82
CA PRO A 51 41.33 -16.50 21.67
C PRO A 51 41.53 -17.92 22.24
N ALA A 52 42.51 -18.63 21.68
CA ALA A 52 42.74 -20.06 21.91
C ALA A 52 42.80 -20.49 23.40
N ARG A 53 42.15 -21.63 23.68
CA ARG A 53 42.40 -22.48 24.86
C ARG A 53 42.51 -23.95 24.47
N ASP A 54 43.27 -24.67 25.29
CA ASP A 54 43.91 -25.93 24.94
C ASP A 54 43.01 -27.18 24.86
N VAL A 55 43.58 -28.20 24.21
CA VAL A 55 43.01 -29.52 23.95
C VAL A 55 42.94 -30.40 25.21
N ALA A 56 41.77 -30.98 25.49
CA ALA A 56 41.60 -32.19 26.33
C ALA A 56 40.34 -32.97 25.90
N PRO A 57 40.24 -34.30 26.15
CA PRO A 57 39.48 -35.20 25.26
C PRO A 57 38.02 -35.50 25.66
N ALA A 58 37.28 -36.02 24.68
CA ALA A 58 35.86 -36.38 24.76
C ALA A 58 35.55 -37.65 25.58
N PRO A 59 34.32 -37.76 26.13
CA PRO A 59 33.68 -39.04 26.47
C PRO A 59 32.79 -39.58 25.33
N GLN A 60 32.43 -40.86 25.43
CA GLN A 60 31.89 -41.67 24.32
C GLN A 60 30.34 -41.75 24.27
N SER A 61 29.83 -41.82 23.04
CA SER A 61 28.79 -42.74 22.52
C SER A 61 27.55 -43.14 23.33
N ALA A 62 26.38 -42.87 22.73
CA ALA A 62 25.19 -43.74 22.74
C ALA A 62 24.56 -43.72 21.32
N VAL A 63 24.93 -44.65 20.43
CA VAL A 63 24.28 -45.97 20.19
C VAL A 63 22.84 -45.89 19.68
N GLN A 64 22.67 -46.06 18.37
CA GLN A 64 21.54 -46.80 17.77
C GLN A 64 21.99 -47.47 16.45
N PRO A 65 21.54 -48.70 16.12
CA PRO A 65 22.20 -49.55 15.11
C PRO A 65 21.56 -49.50 13.70
N PRO A 66 22.29 -49.97 12.65
CA PRO A 66 21.83 -49.95 11.27
C PRO A 66 21.12 -51.23 10.84
N ALA A 67 20.31 -51.15 9.78
CA ALA A 67 19.85 -52.31 9.01
C ALA A 67 19.83 -52.00 7.51
N ALA A 68 20.74 -52.62 6.76
CA ALA A 68 20.66 -52.71 5.31
C ALA A 68 20.02 -54.06 4.92
N GLY A 69 19.21 -54.08 3.86
CA GLY A 69 18.57 -55.31 3.37
C GLY A 69 18.01 -55.12 1.96
N LEU A 70 18.48 -55.95 1.03
CA LEU A 70 18.14 -55.90 -0.40
C LEU A 70 17.18 -57.04 -0.80
N THR A 71 16.44 -56.81 -1.90
CA THR A 71 15.86 -57.78 -2.87
C THR A 71 14.52 -58.53 -2.58
N PRO A 72 13.77 -58.95 -3.66
CA PRO A 72 12.34 -59.38 -3.67
C PRO A 72 12.21 -60.94 -3.87
N PRO A 73 11.13 -61.61 -4.40
CA PRO A 73 9.78 -61.22 -4.92
C PRO A 73 8.59 -62.09 -4.36
N THR A 74 7.29 -61.98 -4.72
CA THR A 74 6.61 -62.60 -5.91
C THR A 74 5.05 -62.70 -5.71
N VAL A 75 4.22 -62.26 -6.71
CA VAL A 75 2.81 -62.72 -7.09
C VAL A 75 1.67 -62.62 -6.03
N ALA A 76 0.37 -62.34 -6.29
CA ALA A 76 -0.59 -62.38 -7.44
C ALA A 76 -1.68 -61.27 -7.26
N ALA A 77 -2.72 -61.04 -8.09
CA ALA A 77 -3.02 -61.15 -9.52
C ALA A 77 -4.32 -60.33 -9.82
N ALA A 78 -4.56 -59.91 -11.07
CA ALA A 78 -5.68 -59.03 -11.49
C ALA A 78 -6.95 -59.81 -11.91
N PRO A 79 -8.04 -59.15 -12.37
CA PRO A 79 -8.13 -58.71 -13.79
C PRO A 79 -8.84 -57.33 -14.02
N ALA A 80 -8.37 -56.53 -15.00
CA ALA A 80 -9.01 -56.20 -16.31
C ALA A 80 -10.22 -55.22 -16.26
N GLN A 81 -10.51 -54.28 -17.18
CA GLN A 81 -9.97 -53.79 -18.48
C GLN A 81 -10.68 -52.43 -18.80
N ALA A 82 -10.36 -51.55 -19.77
CA ALA A 82 -9.26 -51.41 -20.74
C ALA A 82 -9.06 -49.94 -21.23
N ALA A 83 -7.83 -49.61 -21.61
CA ALA A 83 -7.32 -48.70 -22.65
C ALA A 83 -8.15 -47.53 -23.28
N GLY A 84 -7.53 -46.33 -23.31
CA GLY A 84 -7.81 -45.25 -24.27
C GLY A 84 -6.52 -44.48 -24.66
N PRO A 85 -6.17 -44.32 -25.96
CA PRO A 85 -4.93 -43.67 -26.40
C PRO A 85 -5.05 -42.16 -26.70
N ARG A 86 -3.89 -41.49 -26.87
CA ARG A 86 -3.72 -40.04 -27.07
C ARG A 86 -4.28 -39.52 -28.41
N PRO A 87 -4.69 -38.24 -28.50
CA PRO A 87 -5.07 -37.60 -29.76
C PRO A 87 -3.87 -37.07 -30.57
N THR A 88 -3.94 -37.21 -31.90
CA THR A 88 -3.11 -36.53 -32.91
C THR A 88 -3.87 -35.35 -33.55
N PRO A 89 -3.20 -34.34 -34.12
CA PRO A 89 -3.86 -33.14 -34.65
C PRO A 89 -4.50 -33.36 -36.04
N PRO A 90 -5.66 -32.75 -36.35
CA PRO A 90 -6.30 -32.84 -37.66
C PRO A 90 -5.97 -31.66 -38.59
N SER A 91 -5.79 -31.99 -39.87
CA SER A 91 -5.69 -31.06 -41.00
C SER A 91 -7.06 -30.55 -41.49
N ARG A 92 -7.10 -29.30 -41.98
CA ARG A 92 -8.13 -28.77 -42.90
C ARG A 92 -7.92 -29.37 -44.32
N PRO A 93 -8.86 -29.30 -45.32
CA PRO A 93 -9.90 -28.26 -45.52
C PRO A 93 -11.27 -28.72 -46.13
N TRP A 94 -12.11 -27.71 -46.47
CA TRP A 94 -13.28 -27.67 -47.38
C TRP A 94 -14.71 -27.55 -46.81
N LEU A 95 -15.47 -26.62 -47.44
CA LEU A 95 -16.92 -26.33 -47.40
C LEU A 95 -17.61 -27.08 -48.58
N PRO A 96 -18.97 -27.12 -48.79
CA PRO A 96 -20.00 -26.15 -48.38
C PRO A 96 -21.43 -26.71 -48.01
N THR A 97 -22.41 -25.80 -47.95
CA THR A 97 -23.90 -25.93 -48.08
C THR A 97 -24.79 -25.96 -46.82
N ALA A 98 -26.06 -25.52 -47.00
CA ALA A 98 -27.00 -25.13 -45.95
C ALA A 98 -28.42 -25.74 -46.13
N PRO A 99 -29.25 -25.85 -45.06
CA PRO A 99 -30.62 -26.43 -45.10
C PRO A 99 -31.73 -25.36 -44.75
N PRO A 100 -33.06 -25.67 -44.65
CA PRO A 100 -34.09 -24.96 -45.45
C PRO A 100 -35.14 -24.15 -44.62
N PRO A 101 -36.14 -23.48 -45.26
CA PRO A 101 -37.09 -22.57 -44.60
C PRO A 101 -38.40 -23.24 -44.10
N VAL A 102 -39.14 -22.55 -43.22
CA VAL A 102 -40.42 -23.03 -42.64
C VAL A 102 -41.56 -22.01 -42.80
N GLY A 103 -42.69 -22.49 -43.33
CA GLY A 103 -44.08 -22.16 -42.96
C GLY A 103 -44.56 -20.70 -42.88
N HIS A 104 -45.50 -20.31 -43.75
CA HIS A 104 -46.35 -19.13 -43.58
C HIS A 104 -47.74 -19.51 -43.03
N GLN A 105 -48.36 -18.64 -42.22
CA GLN A 105 -49.78 -18.69 -41.87
C GLN A 105 -50.48 -17.36 -42.20
N ARG A 106 -51.77 -17.40 -42.57
CA ARG A 106 -52.63 -16.25 -42.89
C ARG A 106 -53.79 -16.13 -41.89
N PRO A 107 -54.13 -14.93 -41.41
CA PRO A 107 -55.45 -14.60 -40.86
C PRO A 107 -56.43 -14.01 -41.93
N PRO A 108 -57.73 -13.88 -41.62
CA PRO A 108 -58.79 -13.60 -42.62
C PRO A 108 -59.08 -12.10 -42.86
N ILE A 109 -59.86 -11.83 -43.90
CA ILE A 109 -60.25 -10.49 -44.39
C ILE A 109 -61.58 -10.03 -43.75
N ALA A 110 -61.68 -8.75 -43.41
CA ALA A 110 -62.91 -8.09 -42.93
C ALA A 110 -63.34 -6.93 -43.86
N PRO A 111 -64.63 -6.49 -43.84
CA PRO A 111 -65.19 -5.57 -44.84
C PRO A 111 -64.85 -4.08 -44.62
N PRO A 112 -64.98 -3.21 -45.65
CA PRO A 112 -64.63 -1.79 -45.55
C PRO A 112 -65.72 -0.92 -44.91
N GLY A 113 -65.30 0.01 -44.03
CA GLY A 113 -66.15 1.08 -43.49
C GLY A 113 -65.84 2.47 -44.11
N PRO A 114 -66.69 3.49 -43.90
CA PRO A 114 -66.63 4.76 -44.63
C PRO A 114 -65.44 5.67 -44.30
N GLN A 115 -65.08 6.54 -45.24
CA GLN A 115 -63.92 7.44 -45.18
C GLN A 115 -64.13 8.63 -44.22
N GLY A 116 -63.12 8.90 -43.38
CA GLY A 116 -62.96 10.14 -42.61
C GLY A 116 -61.91 11.09 -43.21
N PRO A 117 -61.91 12.38 -42.86
CA PRO A 117 -61.10 13.41 -43.52
C PRO A 117 -59.58 13.28 -43.25
N PRO A 118 -58.73 13.81 -44.16
CA PRO A 118 -57.28 13.63 -44.10
C PRO A 118 -56.63 14.38 -42.91
N PRO A 119 -55.83 13.70 -42.07
CA PRO A 119 -55.00 14.36 -41.06
C PRO A 119 -53.82 15.10 -41.70
N MET A 120 -53.48 16.28 -41.17
CA MET A 120 -52.28 17.04 -41.58
C MET A 120 -50.99 16.24 -41.39
N PRO A 121 -49.95 16.42 -42.24
CA PRO A 121 -48.68 15.73 -42.08
C PRO A 121 -47.97 16.13 -40.78
N ARG A 122 -47.85 15.20 -39.83
CA ARG A 122 -46.83 15.30 -38.78
C ARG A 122 -45.44 15.14 -39.43
N PRO A 123 -44.39 15.82 -38.93
CA PRO A 123 -43.03 15.58 -39.40
C PRO A 123 -42.70 14.09 -39.26
N ALA A 124 -42.32 13.46 -40.38
CA ALA A 124 -41.91 12.07 -40.36
C ALA A 124 -40.63 11.95 -39.50
N SER A 125 -40.70 11.14 -38.44
CA SER A 125 -39.50 10.67 -37.77
C SER A 125 -38.60 10.01 -38.81
N ALA A 126 -37.33 10.42 -38.85
CA ALA A 126 -36.37 9.87 -39.79
C ALA A 126 -36.29 8.36 -39.59
N ARG A 127 -36.77 7.59 -40.59
CA ARG A 127 -36.60 6.13 -40.60
C ARG A 127 -35.09 5.86 -40.55
N PRO A 128 -34.60 4.96 -39.66
CA PRO A 128 -33.23 4.51 -39.72
C PRO A 128 -32.95 3.97 -41.12
N TYR A 129 -31.97 4.54 -41.81
CA TYR A 129 -31.52 4.02 -43.09
C TYR A 129 -31.02 2.58 -42.84
N PRO A 130 -31.39 1.58 -43.66
CA PRO A 130 -30.74 0.29 -43.57
C PRO A 130 -29.24 0.50 -43.81
N PRO A 131 -28.35 -0.07 -42.99
CA PRO A 131 -26.92 0.15 -43.14
C PRO A 131 -26.51 -0.37 -44.53
N VAL A 132 -26.03 0.54 -45.38
CA VAL A 132 -25.41 0.16 -46.65
C VAL A 132 -24.24 -0.74 -46.30
N ALA A 133 -24.32 -2.01 -46.69
CA ALA A 133 -23.25 -2.97 -46.47
C ALA A 133 -21.98 -2.42 -47.14
N SER A 134 -21.07 -1.93 -46.32
CA SER A 134 -19.77 -1.46 -46.80
C SER A 134 -19.10 -2.64 -47.51
N PRO A 135 -18.50 -2.46 -48.69
CA PRO A 135 -17.75 -3.53 -49.32
C PRO A 135 -16.71 -4.06 -48.33
N PRO A 136 -16.48 -5.39 -48.26
CA PRO A 136 -15.55 -5.95 -47.30
C PRO A 136 -14.20 -5.25 -47.49
N ARG A 137 -13.76 -4.50 -46.47
CA ARG A 137 -12.43 -3.90 -46.50
C ARG A 137 -11.43 -5.03 -46.77
N PRO A 138 -10.55 -4.90 -47.77
CA PRO A 138 -9.52 -5.91 -47.99
C PRO A 138 -8.78 -6.12 -46.67
N ALA A 139 -8.57 -7.39 -46.30
CA ALA A 139 -7.87 -7.72 -45.07
C ALA A 139 -6.54 -6.97 -45.06
N GLY A 140 -6.36 -6.07 -44.08
CA GLY A 140 -5.15 -5.27 -44.00
C GLY A 140 -3.94 -6.21 -43.92
N PRO A 141 -2.82 -5.89 -44.60
CA PRO A 141 -1.67 -6.78 -44.64
C PRO A 141 -1.25 -7.16 -43.22
N SER A 142 -1.04 -8.46 -43.04
CA SER A 142 -0.71 -9.09 -41.77
C SER A 142 0.51 -8.44 -41.11
N MET A 143 0.66 -8.60 -39.80
CA MET A 143 1.84 -8.08 -39.09
C MET A 143 3.15 -8.58 -39.74
N SER A 144 3.15 -9.82 -40.21
CA SER A 144 4.20 -10.45 -41.02
C SER A 144 4.46 -9.75 -42.36
N GLU A 145 3.43 -9.41 -43.14
CA GLU A 145 3.60 -8.68 -44.41
C GLU A 145 4.05 -7.24 -44.20
N ARG A 146 3.61 -6.59 -43.12
CA ARG A 146 4.09 -5.25 -42.74
C ARG A 146 5.55 -5.28 -42.31
N ILE A 147 5.97 -6.31 -41.58
CA ILE A 147 7.37 -6.52 -41.20
C ILE A 147 8.22 -6.87 -42.43
N GLY A 148 7.74 -7.73 -43.33
CA GLY A 148 8.42 -8.06 -44.59
C GLY A 148 8.58 -6.84 -45.50
N ALA A 149 7.50 -6.10 -45.77
CA ALA A 149 7.55 -4.89 -46.57
C ALA A 149 8.36 -3.75 -45.92
N ALA A 150 8.52 -3.73 -44.59
CA ALA A 150 9.43 -2.83 -43.90
C ALA A 150 10.90 -3.29 -44.02
N ALA A 151 11.16 -4.59 -43.87
CA ALA A 151 12.47 -5.21 -44.06
C ALA A 151 13.05 -4.90 -45.45
N GLU A 152 12.22 -5.09 -46.50
CA GLU A 152 12.57 -4.83 -47.90
C GLU A 152 12.75 -3.32 -48.20
N ARG A 153 11.97 -2.43 -47.58
CA ARG A 153 12.05 -0.96 -47.82
C ARG A 153 13.18 -0.27 -47.06
N GLY A 154 14.28 -0.98 -46.83
CA GLY A 154 15.51 -0.41 -46.26
C GLY A 154 15.59 -0.42 -44.74
N LEU A 155 14.76 -1.19 -44.02
CA LEU A 155 14.98 -1.44 -42.60
C LEU A 155 16.26 -2.26 -42.38
N ILE A 156 16.56 -3.25 -43.23
CA ILE A 156 17.84 -3.98 -43.18
C ILE A 156 19.02 -3.02 -43.39
N GLY A 157 18.94 -2.15 -44.41
CA GLY A 157 19.96 -1.13 -44.67
C GLY A 157 20.12 -0.13 -43.52
N LYS A 158 19.02 0.32 -42.90
CA LYS A 158 19.05 1.21 -41.72
C LYS A 158 19.63 0.52 -40.48
N ILE A 159 19.25 -0.74 -40.22
CA ILE A 159 19.77 -1.53 -39.10
C ILE A 159 21.27 -1.81 -39.30
N LEU A 160 21.68 -2.20 -40.51
CA LEU A 160 23.11 -2.44 -40.81
C LEU A 160 23.93 -1.14 -40.74
N ALA A 161 23.36 0.00 -41.16
CA ALA A 161 23.98 1.31 -41.01
C ALA A 161 24.07 1.77 -39.55
N THR A 162 23.01 1.61 -38.74
CA THR A 162 23.06 1.94 -37.30
C THR A 162 23.96 0.98 -36.53
N ALA A 163 24.02 -0.30 -36.90
CA ALA A 163 24.97 -1.26 -36.34
C ALA A 163 26.42 -0.91 -36.72
N GLY A 164 26.68 -0.55 -37.99
CA GLY A 164 28.00 -0.09 -38.43
C GLY A 164 28.45 1.21 -37.75
N VAL A 165 27.54 2.17 -37.59
CA VAL A 165 27.77 3.41 -36.81
C VAL A 165 28.00 3.09 -35.33
N GLY A 166 27.26 2.14 -34.76
CA GLY A 166 27.45 1.68 -33.38
C GLY A 166 28.82 1.02 -33.16
N VAL A 167 29.20 0.08 -34.02
CA VAL A 167 30.51 -0.62 -33.95
C VAL A 167 31.67 0.35 -34.17
N THR A 168 31.55 1.30 -35.10
CA THR A 168 32.59 2.33 -35.31
C THR A 168 32.67 3.31 -34.15
N LEU A 169 31.55 3.73 -33.55
CA LEU A 169 31.55 4.52 -32.31
C LEU A 169 32.20 3.78 -31.14
N ILE A 170 31.91 2.48 -30.97
CA ILE A 170 32.56 1.64 -29.96
C ILE A 170 34.07 1.54 -30.23
N GLY A 171 34.48 1.32 -31.49
CA GLY A 171 35.88 1.29 -31.89
C GLY A 171 36.61 2.61 -31.60
N VAL A 172 35.98 3.75 -31.91
CA VAL A 172 36.53 5.09 -31.59
C VAL A 172 36.61 5.31 -30.08
N ALA A 173 35.60 4.91 -29.30
CA ALA A 173 35.63 5.00 -27.84
C ALA A 173 36.76 4.14 -27.23
N LEU A 174 36.94 2.91 -27.72
CA LEU A 174 38.04 2.03 -27.31
C LEU A 174 39.41 2.59 -27.70
N LEU A 175 39.55 3.19 -28.89
CA LEU A 175 40.78 3.88 -29.29
C LEU A 175 41.07 5.10 -28.41
N LEU A 176 40.06 5.88 -28.01
CA LEU A 176 40.22 7.00 -27.08
C LEU A 176 40.62 6.54 -25.67
N VAL A 177 40.05 5.42 -25.19
CA VAL A 177 40.47 4.79 -23.93
C VAL A 177 41.90 4.28 -24.02
N LEU A 178 42.28 3.62 -25.12
CA LEU A 178 43.63 3.12 -25.34
C LEU A 178 44.65 4.27 -25.46
N ALA A 179 44.32 5.35 -26.16
CA ALA A 179 45.15 6.55 -26.27
C ALA A 179 45.32 7.27 -24.91
N ALA A 180 44.29 7.23 -24.05
CA ALA A 180 44.38 7.72 -22.69
C ALA A 180 45.25 6.81 -21.79
N GLN A 181 45.13 5.49 -21.91
CA GLN A 181 45.97 4.52 -21.19
C GLN A 181 47.44 4.57 -21.64
N ALA A 182 47.69 4.83 -22.93
CA ALA A 182 49.03 5.06 -23.48
C ALA A 182 49.62 6.45 -23.15
N GLY A 183 48.93 7.28 -22.36
CA GLY A 183 49.37 8.63 -21.99
C GLY A 183 49.33 9.67 -23.13
N LEU A 184 48.88 9.29 -24.33
CA LEU A 184 48.82 10.13 -25.52
C LEU A 184 47.83 11.29 -25.35
N LEU A 185 46.74 11.04 -24.62
CA LEU A 185 45.75 12.04 -24.19
C LEU A 185 45.93 12.33 -22.70
N ARG A 186 46.72 13.36 -22.37
CA ARG A 186 46.88 13.81 -20.97
C ARG A 186 45.51 14.15 -20.36
N PRO A 187 45.27 13.90 -19.05
CA PRO A 187 43.99 14.15 -18.39
C PRO A 187 43.36 15.51 -18.68
N GLU A 188 44.16 16.58 -18.74
CA GLU A 188 43.73 17.96 -18.94
C GLU A 188 43.02 18.13 -20.29
N PHE A 189 43.59 17.56 -21.35
CA PHE A 189 42.99 17.57 -22.69
C PHE A 189 41.74 16.69 -22.78
N ARG A 190 41.64 15.64 -21.96
CA ARG A 190 40.44 14.79 -21.92
C ARG A 190 39.25 15.55 -21.34
N VAL A 191 39.42 16.20 -20.19
CA VAL A 191 38.34 16.97 -19.53
C VAL A 191 38.03 18.27 -20.29
N ALA A 192 39.06 18.98 -20.80
CA ALA A 192 38.83 20.18 -21.62
C ALA A 192 38.15 19.83 -22.96
N GLY A 193 38.56 18.73 -23.60
CA GLY A 193 37.94 18.24 -24.83
C GLY A 193 36.50 17.78 -24.61
N GLY A 194 36.22 17.10 -23.49
CA GLY A 194 34.88 16.75 -23.03
C GLY A 194 34.00 17.99 -22.84
N ALA A 195 34.49 19.00 -22.10
CA ALA A 195 33.74 20.22 -21.82
C ALA A 195 33.44 21.03 -23.09
N VAL A 196 34.39 21.10 -24.03
CA VAL A 196 34.19 21.72 -25.35
C VAL A 196 33.17 20.92 -26.18
N LEU A 197 33.23 19.59 -26.17
CA LEU A 197 32.26 18.73 -26.84
C LEU A 197 30.85 18.87 -26.23
N ALA A 198 30.73 18.90 -24.91
CA ALA A 198 29.49 19.13 -24.18
C ALA A 198 28.86 20.47 -24.58
N ALA A 199 29.64 21.55 -24.57
CA ALA A 199 29.19 22.87 -25.01
C ALA A 199 28.79 22.89 -26.49
N ALA A 200 29.58 22.25 -27.37
CA ALA A 200 29.29 22.15 -28.80
C ALA A 200 28.00 21.36 -29.09
N LEU A 201 27.73 20.28 -28.35
CA LEU A 201 26.51 19.49 -28.46
C LEU A 201 25.27 20.29 -28.01
N VAL A 202 25.36 21.02 -26.89
CA VAL A 202 24.27 21.91 -26.44
C VAL A 202 24.05 23.05 -27.43
N ALA A 203 25.11 23.69 -27.92
CA ALA A 203 25.01 24.74 -28.94
C ALA A 203 24.43 24.22 -30.27
N GLY A 204 24.83 23.02 -30.71
CA GLY A 204 24.27 22.32 -31.87
C GLY A 204 22.78 21.97 -31.68
N GLY A 205 22.38 21.60 -30.47
CA GLY A 205 20.98 21.44 -30.07
C GLY A 205 20.17 22.76 -30.18
N ILE A 206 20.76 23.87 -29.70
CA ILE A 206 20.14 25.21 -29.81
C ILE A 206 20.01 25.65 -31.27
N TRP A 207 21.03 25.43 -32.10
CA TRP A 207 21.00 25.78 -33.51
C TRP A 207 20.04 24.92 -34.33
N SER A 208 20.03 23.60 -34.11
CA SER A 208 19.13 22.67 -34.80
C SER A 208 17.66 22.91 -34.50
N ARG A 209 17.32 23.51 -33.34
CA ARG A 209 15.94 23.85 -32.96
C ARG A 209 15.26 24.85 -33.90
N GLY A 210 16.02 25.64 -34.66
CA GLY A 210 15.48 26.58 -35.65
C GLY A 210 15.01 25.93 -36.97
N ARG A 211 15.27 24.64 -37.19
CA ARG A 211 14.88 23.94 -38.43
C ARG A 211 13.51 23.26 -38.30
N PRO A 212 12.74 23.13 -39.41
CA PRO A 212 11.64 22.19 -39.50
C PRO A 212 12.09 20.80 -39.01
N ASP A 213 11.25 20.14 -38.22
CA ASP A 213 11.47 18.82 -37.58
C ASP A 213 12.70 18.68 -36.66
N GLY A 214 13.54 19.71 -36.51
CA GLY A 214 14.75 19.69 -35.68
C GLY A 214 14.51 19.53 -34.16
N ARG A 215 13.25 19.49 -33.69
CA ARG A 215 12.90 19.51 -32.26
C ARG A 215 13.36 18.28 -31.49
N ILE A 216 13.27 17.08 -32.07
CA ILE A 216 13.68 15.84 -31.40
C ILE A 216 15.21 15.78 -31.34
N GLY A 217 15.89 16.06 -32.45
CA GLY A 217 17.35 16.16 -32.52
C GLY A 217 17.93 17.21 -31.56
N ALA A 218 17.26 18.37 -31.43
CA ALA A 218 17.66 19.42 -30.49
C ALA A 218 17.63 18.97 -29.02
N ILE A 219 16.57 18.25 -28.61
CA ILE A 219 16.43 17.69 -27.27
C ILE A 219 17.51 16.63 -27.02
N ALA A 220 17.71 15.71 -27.98
CA ALA A 220 18.72 14.67 -27.88
C ALA A 220 20.15 15.25 -27.78
N LEU A 221 20.54 16.14 -28.69
CA LEU A 221 21.86 16.80 -28.68
C LEU A 221 22.13 17.55 -27.37
N SER A 222 21.14 18.31 -26.88
CA SER A 222 21.30 19.07 -25.62
C SER A 222 21.38 18.14 -24.41
N ALA A 223 20.57 17.07 -24.36
CA ALA A 223 20.65 16.08 -23.30
C ALA A 223 21.99 15.34 -23.30
N THR A 224 22.49 14.92 -24.47
CA THR A 224 23.82 14.29 -24.59
C THR A 224 24.94 15.24 -24.18
N GLY A 225 24.88 16.52 -24.56
CA GLY A 225 25.87 17.51 -24.13
C GLY A 225 25.87 17.75 -22.62
N ILE A 226 24.69 17.78 -22.00
CA ILE A 226 24.56 17.90 -20.53
C ILE A 226 25.07 16.64 -19.82
N ALA A 227 24.76 15.46 -20.35
CA ALA A 227 25.29 14.19 -19.83
C ALA A 227 26.82 14.10 -19.96
N ALA A 228 27.41 14.59 -21.07
CA ALA A 228 28.85 14.70 -21.22
C ALA A 228 29.47 15.63 -20.15
N GLY A 229 28.88 16.82 -19.94
CA GLY A 229 29.32 17.74 -18.88
C GLY A 229 29.24 17.14 -17.46
N TYR A 230 28.23 16.31 -17.17
CA TYR A 230 28.16 15.54 -15.92
C TYR A 230 29.27 14.49 -15.80
N LEU A 231 29.65 13.81 -16.89
CA LEU A 231 30.77 12.87 -16.90
C LEU A 231 32.13 13.57 -16.74
N ASP A 232 32.29 14.78 -17.28
CA ASP A 232 33.49 15.59 -17.04
C ASP A 232 33.62 16.03 -15.58
N VAL A 233 32.51 16.44 -14.95
CA VAL A 233 32.48 16.75 -13.51
C VAL A 233 32.80 15.50 -12.68
N LEU A 234 32.25 14.34 -13.04
CA LEU A 234 32.59 13.06 -12.40
C LEU A 234 34.09 12.77 -12.52
N ALA A 235 34.65 12.90 -13.72
CA ALA A 235 36.07 12.65 -13.95
C ALA A 235 36.96 13.59 -13.13
N ALA A 236 36.68 14.89 -13.16
CA ALA A 236 37.45 15.88 -12.41
C ALA A 236 37.30 15.80 -10.88
N THR A 237 36.23 15.17 -10.37
CA THR A 237 35.95 15.05 -8.91
C THR A 237 36.29 13.67 -8.33
N LYS A 238 36.29 12.59 -9.14
CA LYS A 238 36.45 11.19 -8.67
C LYS A 238 37.44 10.33 -9.44
N ILE A 239 37.94 10.78 -10.59
CA ILE A 239 38.96 10.05 -11.37
C ILE A 239 40.32 10.75 -11.26
N TYR A 240 40.33 12.09 -11.20
CA TYR A 240 41.55 12.90 -11.11
C TYR A 240 41.67 13.74 -9.82
N ASP A 241 40.63 13.76 -8.98
CA ASP A 241 40.58 14.46 -7.69
C ASP A 241 40.98 15.96 -7.74
N TRP A 242 40.74 16.62 -8.87
CA TRP A 242 41.03 18.05 -9.08
C TRP A 242 40.04 18.99 -8.38
N LEU A 243 38.78 18.57 -8.30
CA LEU A 243 37.72 19.35 -7.64
C LEU A 243 37.34 18.69 -6.31
N PRO A 244 37.29 19.46 -5.20
CA PRO A 244 36.63 19.01 -3.98
C PRO A 244 35.15 18.70 -4.24
N ILE A 245 34.60 17.69 -3.56
CA ILE A 245 33.24 17.16 -3.77
C ILE A 245 32.17 18.27 -3.81
N VAL A 246 32.23 19.24 -2.88
CA VAL A 246 31.29 20.36 -2.81
C VAL A 246 31.36 21.26 -4.05
N VAL A 247 32.57 21.49 -4.59
CA VAL A 247 32.78 22.27 -5.82
C VAL A 247 32.28 21.49 -7.03
N GLY A 248 32.57 20.18 -7.11
CA GLY A 248 32.05 19.28 -8.14
C GLY A 248 30.51 19.28 -8.19
N LEU A 249 29.85 19.12 -7.05
CA LEU A 249 28.40 19.24 -6.93
C LEU A 249 27.88 20.63 -7.33
N GLY A 250 28.60 21.70 -6.97
CA GLY A 250 28.28 23.06 -7.41
C GLY A 250 28.33 23.22 -8.94
N VAL A 251 29.36 22.70 -9.60
CA VAL A 251 29.50 22.73 -11.07
C VAL A 251 28.42 21.87 -11.73
N ALA A 252 28.14 20.66 -11.22
CA ALA A 252 27.03 19.84 -11.70
C ALA A 252 25.67 20.55 -11.55
N GLY A 253 25.46 21.26 -10.43
CA GLY A 253 24.27 22.10 -10.20
C GLY A 253 24.15 23.25 -11.21
N LEU A 254 25.25 23.90 -11.59
CA LEU A 254 25.26 24.94 -12.63
C LEU A 254 24.93 24.37 -14.02
N VAL A 255 25.50 23.22 -14.38
CA VAL A 255 25.17 22.50 -15.63
C VAL A 255 23.68 22.13 -15.65
N ALA A 256 23.15 21.63 -14.53
CA ALA A 256 21.73 21.32 -14.38
C ALA A 256 20.83 22.56 -14.48
N ALA A 257 21.23 23.68 -13.87
CA ALA A 257 20.49 24.94 -13.95
C ALA A 257 20.42 25.46 -15.40
N ALA A 258 21.52 25.38 -16.15
CA ALA A 258 21.54 25.72 -17.58
C ALA A 258 20.61 24.78 -18.40
N GLY A 259 20.66 23.48 -18.14
CA GLY A 259 19.78 22.48 -18.75
C GLY A 259 18.30 22.71 -18.46
N LEU A 260 17.96 22.99 -17.20
CA LEU A 260 16.59 23.30 -16.76
C LEU A 260 16.09 24.63 -17.33
N ALA A 261 16.94 25.65 -17.44
CA ALA A 261 16.60 26.90 -18.11
C ALA A 261 16.29 26.67 -19.61
N LEU A 262 17.03 25.78 -20.27
CA LEU A 262 16.78 25.37 -21.65
C LEU A 262 15.46 24.58 -21.77
N ALA A 263 15.22 23.62 -20.88
CA ALA A 263 13.97 22.86 -20.81
C ALA A 263 12.74 23.76 -20.59
N HIS A 264 12.86 24.76 -19.70
CA HIS A 264 11.83 25.77 -19.45
C HIS A 264 11.54 26.61 -20.71
N ARG A 265 12.59 27.16 -21.35
CA ARG A 265 12.48 27.94 -22.59
C ARG A 265 11.83 27.13 -23.72
N TRP A 266 12.17 25.85 -23.83
CA TRP A 266 11.67 24.97 -24.90
C TRP A 266 10.31 24.32 -24.62
N ARG A 267 9.76 24.55 -23.42
CA ARG A 267 8.56 23.90 -22.88
C ARG A 267 8.62 22.37 -23.07
N SER A 268 9.69 21.74 -22.58
CA SER A 268 9.91 20.29 -22.72
C SER A 268 10.20 19.64 -21.37
N GLU A 269 9.22 18.91 -20.85
CA GLU A 269 9.39 18.09 -19.65
C GLU A 269 10.43 16.99 -19.85
N HIS A 270 10.45 16.32 -21.00
CA HIS A 270 11.44 15.29 -21.33
C HIS A 270 12.89 15.80 -21.24
N LEU A 271 13.18 17.03 -21.71
CA LEU A 271 14.51 17.61 -21.51
C LEU A 271 14.79 17.86 -20.02
N GLY A 272 13.82 18.35 -19.26
CA GLY A 272 13.97 18.52 -17.81
C GLY A 272 14.28 17.20 -17.09
N LEU A 273 13.60 16.12 -17.44
CA LEU A 273 13.85 14.77 -16.92
C LEU A 273 15.25 14.26 -17.29
N LEU A 274 15.66 14.44 -18.54
CA LEU A 274 17.00 14.09 -19.03
C LEU A 274 18.13 14.92 -18.39
N VAL A 275 17.80 16.04 -17.73
CA VAL A 275 18.76 16.86 -16.96
C VAL A 275 18.79 16.45 -15.50
N VAL A 276 17.62 16.24 -14.88
CA VAL A 276 17.52 16.01 -13.43
C VAL A 276 17.77 14.56 -13.05
N VAL A 277 17.26 13.58 -13.80
CA VAL A 277 17.43 12.14 -13.47
C VAL A 277 18.91 11.72 -13.46
N PRO A 278 19.74 12.06 -14.47
CA PRO A 278 21.16 11.71 -14.41
C PRO A 278 21.91 12.40 -13.27
N LEU A 279 21.53 13.63 -12.89
CA LEU A 279 22.13 14.31 -11.74
C LEU A 279 21.79 13.61 -10.41
N ILE A 280 20.55 13.14 -10.24
CA ILE A 280 20.15 12.37 -9.06
C ILE A 280 20.95 11.07 -8.96
N ALA A 281 21.19 10.39 -10.09
CA ALA A 281 22.01 9.17 -10.13
C ALA A 281 23.51 9.46 -9.91
N LEU A 282 24.00 10.61 -10.37
CA LEU A 282 25.41 11.02 -10.26
C LEU A 282 25.81 11.42 -8.83
N ALA A 283 24.95 12.17 -8.12
CA ALA A 283 25.32 12.78 -6.86
C ALA A 283 25.75 11.78 -5.76
N PRO A 284 25.12 10.60 -5.56
CA PRO A 284 25.61 9.58 -4.64
C PRO A 284 27.01 9.04 -5.00
N VAL A 285 27.35 9.00 -6.30
CA VAL A 285 28.68 8.61 -6.77
C VAL A 285 29.71 9.70 -6.47
N LEU A 286 29.32 10.98 -6.58
CA LEU A 286 30.16 12.13 -6.21
C LEU A 286 30.38 12.27 -4.70
N THR A 287 29.40 11.93 -3.86
CA THR A 287 29.61 11.94 -2.40
C THR A 287 30.30 10.67 -1.90
N GLY A 288 30.07 9.53 -2.55
CA GLY A 288 30.61 8.23 -2.15
C GLY A 288 29.77 7.51 -1.09
N GLY A 289 28.54 7.97 -0.85
CA GLY A 289 27.65 7.37 0.14
C GLY A 289 26.46 8.26 0.51
N LEU A 290 25.67 7.80 1.49
CA LEU A 290 24.52 8.50 2.07
C LEU A 290 24.97 9.46 3.19
N ASP A 291 25.70 10.50 2.81
CA ASP A 291 26.22 11.50 3.75
C ASP A 291 25.34 12.76 3.83
N THR A 292 25.66 13.64 4.78
CA THR A 292 24.99 14.94 4.92
C THR A 292 25.11 15.80 3.66
N THR A 293 26.24 15.72 2.93
CA THR A 293 26.46 16.49 1.69
C THR A 293 25.46 16.08 0.62
N LEU A 294 25.20 14.78 0.44
CA LEU A 294 24.23 14.26 -0.50
C LEU A 294 22.82 14.77 -0.18
N ILE A 295 22.41 14.66 1.08
CA ILE A 295 21.08 15.09 1.53
C ILE A 295 20.92 16.61 1.29
N ALA A 296 21.90 17.41 1.72
CA ALA A 296 21.88 18.86 1.52
C ALA A 296 21.82 19.22 0.02
N PHE A 297 22.61 18.56 -0.82
CA PHE A 297 22.59 18.78 -2.27
C PHE A 297 21.24 18.41 -2.90
N MET A 298 20.63 17.28 -2.52
CA MET A 298 19.32 16.88 -3.04
C MET A 298 18.21 17.83 -2.59
N VAL A 299 18.26 18.35 -1.37
CA VAL A 299 17.32 19.37 -0.87
C VAL A 299 17.49 20.68 -1.65
N VAL A 300 18.74 21.11 -1.89
CA VAL A 300 19.03 22.31 -2.71
C VAL A 300 18.58 22.11 -4.17
N LEU A 301 18.83 20.95 -4.77
CA LEU A 301 18.35 20.60 -6.11
C LEU A 301 16.81 20.63 -6.18
N ALA A 302 16.14 20.09 -5.17
CA ALA A 302 14.69 20.13 -5.07
C ALA A 302 14.14 21.54 -4.83
N ALA A 303 14.83 22.41 -4.09
CA ALA A 303 14.45 23.81 -3.95
C ALA A 303 14.66 24.58 -5.27
N ALA A 304 15.85 24.48 -5.87
CA ALA A 304 16.26 25.22 -7.05
C ALA A 304 15.48 24.85 -8.33
N SER A 305 15.04 23.59 -8.48
CA SER A 305 14.24 23.17 -9.64
C SER A 305 12.74 23.51 -9.51
N ALA A 306 12.28 24.03 -8.36
CA ALA A 306 10.86 24.31 -8.10
C ALA A 306 10.22 25.29 -9.08
N TRP A 307 10.92 26.36 -9.45
CA TRP A 307 10.37 27.44 -10.28
C TRP A 307 10.09 26.99 -11.72
N VAL A 308 10.84 25.99 -12.21
CA VAL A 308 10.86 25.54 -13.62
C VAL A 308 9.48 25.05 -14.07
N GLN A 309 8.73 24.46 -13.15
CA GLN A 309 7.43 23.82 -13.33
C GLN A 309 6.23 24.68 -12.90
N LEU A 310 6.45 25.91 -12.41
CA LEU A 310 5.35 26.78 -11.98
C LEU A 310 4.39 27.08 -13.16
N GLY A 311 3.10 26.88 -12.94
CA GLY A 311 2.06 27.04 -13.96
C GLY A 311 2.10 26.00 -15.10
N ARG A 312 2.70 24.82 -14.88
CA ARG A 312 2.75 23.71 -15.86
C ARG A 312 2.47 22.36 -15.21
N ASP A 313 1.71 21.52 -15.90
CA ASP A 313 1.42 20.13 -15.52
C ASP A 313 2.57 19.17 -15.83
N TRP A 314 3.79 19.50 -15.38
CA TRP A 314 4.97 18.64 -15.50
C TRP A 314 5.07 17.70 -14.30
N ILE A 315 4.14 16.76 -14.24
CA ILE A 315 3.94 15.86 -13.10
C ILE A 315 5.13 14.92 -12.87
N TRP A 316 5.81 14.49 -13.94
CA TRP A 316 6.98 13.60 -13.83
C TRP A 316 8.20 14.37 -13.35
N LEU A 317 8.41 15.59 -13.85
CA LEU A 317 9.50 16.43 -13.34
C LEU A 317 9.28 16.76 -11.85
N HIS A 318 8.03 17.01 -11.45
CA HIS A 318 7.69 17.23 -10.04
C HIS A 318 7.93 15.99 -9.18
N ALA A 319 7.51 14.81 -9.65
CA ALA A 319 7.74 13.55 -8.95
C ALA A 319 9.23 13.27 -8.75
N VAL A 320 10.03 13.38 -9.82
CA VAL A 320 11.50 13.20 -9.78
C VAL A 320 12.16 14.22 -8.85
N ARG A 321 11.73 15.49 -8.91
CA ARG A 321 12.20 16.57 -8.04
C ARG A 321 11.97 16.28 -6.55
N LEU A 322 10.79 15.77 -6.17
CA LEU A 322 10.49 15.44 -4.77
C LEU A 322 11.13 14.11 -4.35
N ALA A 323 11.25 13.15 -5.26
CA ALA A 323 11.94 11.89 -5.01
C ALA A 323 13.43 12.09 -4.70
N ALA A 324 14.08 13.07 -5.33
CA ALA A 324 15.51 13.36 -5.18
C ALA A 324 16.01 13.43 -3.72
N PRO A 325 15.42 14.24 -2.81
CA PRO A 325 15.78 14.22 -1.40
C PRO A 325 14.99 13.18 -0.58
N THR A 326 13.78 12.81 -1.00
CA THR A 326 12.95 11.87 -0.24
C THR A 326 13.58 10.48 -0.19
N ILE A 327 14.10 9.95 -1.32
CA ILE A 327 14.65 8.59 -1.39
C ILE A 327 15.90 8.42 -0.48
N PRO A 328 16.93 9.30 -0.51
CA PRO A 328 18.05 9.21 0.42
C PRO A 328 17.61 9.33 1.89
N LEU A 329 16.68 10.23 2.21
CA LEU A 329 16.16 10.39 3.58
C LEU A 329 15.38 9.16 4.05
N THR A 330 14.55 8.52 3.21
CA THR A 330 13.91 7.25 3.58
C THR A 330 14.93 6.14 3.76
N LEU A 331 15.97 6.10 2.92
CA LEU A 331 17.00 5.06 3.01
C LEU A 331 17.83 5.19 4.30
N VAL A 332 18.18 6.42 4.72
CA VAL A 332 18.79 6.67 6.04
C VAL A 332 17.89 6.16 7.17
N GLY A 333 16.58 6.42 7.11
CA GLY A 333 15.61 5.94 8.08
C GLY A 333 15.48 4.41 8.13
N VAL A 334 15.44 3.75 6.98
CA VAL A 334 15.37 2.29 6.86
C VAL A 334 16.66 1.62 7.35
N LEU A 335 17.83 2.19 7.04
CA LEU A 335 19.12 1.68 7.50
C LEU A 335 19.30 1.84 9.02
N ALA A 336 18.81 2.93 9.60
CA ALA A 336 18.77 3.12 11.05
C ALA A 336 17.85 2.10 11.72
N LEU A 337 16.65 1.87 11.16
CA LEU A 337 15.72 0.83 11.65
C LEU A 337 16.31 -0.59 11.55
N ALA A 338 17.16 -0.85 10.55
CA ALA A 338 17.90 -2.10 10.41
C ALA A 338 19.13 -2.21 11.35
N GLY A 339 19.45 -1.18 12.13
CA GLY A 339 20.63 -1.14 13.01
C GLY A 339 21.96 -0.95 12.28
N TRP A 340 21.95 -0.54 11.01
CA TRP A 340 23.17 -0.37 10.20
C TRP A 340 23.81 1.02 10.35
N THR A 341 23.14 1.95 11.03
CA THR A 341 23.66 3.28 11.35
C THR A 341 23.44 3.61 12.84
N SER A 342 24.36 4.38 13.41
CA SER A 342 24.29 4.81 14.81
C SER A 342 23.37 6.04 14.96
N ALA A 343 22.35 5.96 15.81
CA ALA A 343 21.51 7.10 16.16
C ALA A 343 22.32 8.18 16.91
N GLY A 344 21.90 9.46 16.80
CA GLY A 344 22.42 10.57 17.63
C GLY A 344 23.42 11.52 16.97
N ALA A 345 24.06 11.15 15.85
CA ALA A 345 25.09 12.00 15.23
C ALA A 345 24.56 13.08 14.26
N ALA A 346 23.27 13.02 13.88
CA ALA A 346 22.70 13.83 12.79
C ALA A 346 21.26 14.32 13.02
N ASP A 347 20.71 14.17 14.23
CA ASP A 347 19.28 14.35 14.55
C ASP A 347 18.67 15.67 14.01
N THR A 348 19.34 16.80 14.25
CA THR A 348 18.86 18.12 13.82
C THR A 348 18.91 18.30 12.31
N VAL A 349 19.90 17.71 11.64
CA VAL A 349 20.08 17.79 10.19
C VAL A 349 19.04 16.93 9.47
N PHE A 350 18.79 15.72 9.98
CA PHE A 350 17.71 14.86 9.47
C PHE A 350 16.36 15.55 9.62
N ALA A 351 16.02 16.04 10.82
CA ALA A 351 14.77 16.75 11.06
C ALA A 351 14.60 17.98 10.14
N ALA A 352 15.63 18.82 10.03
CA ALA A 352 15.60 19.99 9.16
C ALA A 352 15.40 19.62 7.68
N ALA A 353 16.10 18.59 7.19
CA ALA A 353 15.95 18.11 5.83
C ALA A 353 14.54 17.57 5.57
N VAL A 354 13.99 16.76 6.47
CA VAL A 354 12.61 16.25 6.37
C VAL A 354 11.59 17.39 6.36
N VAL A 355 11.71 18.36 7.27
CA VAL A 355 10.82 19.54 7.30
C VAL A 355 10.88 20.32 5.98
N VAL A 356 12.07 20.61 5.45
CA VAL A 356 12.21 21.35 4.19
C VAL A 356 11.62 20.56 3.02
N VAL A 357 11.82 19.25 2.96
CA VAL A 357 11.29 18.38 1.88
C VAL A 357 9.77 18.31 1.93
N VAL A 358 9.18 18.19 3.13
CA VAL A 358 7.73 18.25 3.32
C VAL A 358 7.16 19.62 2.95
N VAL A 359 7.81 20.71 3.35
CA VAL A 359 7.40 22.07 2.96
C VAL A 359 7.47 22.25 1.44
N LEU A 360 8.54 21.79 0.77
CA LEU A 360 8.67 21.85 -0.69
C LEU A 360 7.62 21.03 -1.42
N GLY A 361 7.18 19.89 -0.84
CA GLY A 361 6.10 19.05 -1.35
C GLY A 361 4.73 19.71 -1.17
N VAL A 362 4.35 20.02 0.07
CA VAL A 362 3.04 20.57 0.42
C VAL A 362 2.82 21.97 -0.15
N ALA A 363 3.79 22.88 -0.02
CA ALA A 363 3.69 24.22 -0.63
C ALA A 363 3.73 24.14 -2.16
N GLY A 364 4.53 23.23 -2.73
CA GLY A 364 4.56 22.96 -4.18
C GLY A 364 3.20 22.53 -4.71
N ALA A 365 2.54 21.59 -4.02
CA ALA A 365 1.17 21.17 -4.33
C ALA A 365 0.18 22.34 -4.19
N LEU A 366 0.17 23.06 -3.05
CA LEU A 366 -0.73 24.20 -2.82
C LEU A 366 -0.61 25.31 -3.88
N ILE A 367 0.60 25.55 -4.40
CA ILE A 367 0.85 26.55 -5.46
C ILE A 367 0.39 26.02 -6.84
N ALA A 368 0.57 24.73 -7.12
CA ALA A 368 0.17 24.11 -8.39
C ALA A 368 -1.35 23.79 -8.47
N MET A 369 -2.00 23.58 -7.33
CA MET A 369 -3.41 23.16 -7.19
C MET A 369 -4.41 23.95 -8.05
N PRO A 370 -4.35 25.29 -8.12
CA PRO A 370 -5.31 26.07 -8.91
C PRO A 370 -5.14 25.88 -10.43
N THR A 371 -3.95 25.52 -10.89
CA THR A 371 -3.63 25.40 -12.33
C THR A 371 -3.68 23.97 -12.85
N THR A 372 -3.57 22.98 -11.98
CA THR A 372 -3.31 21.59 -12.37
C THR A 372 -4.55 20.74 -12.59
N GLN A 373 -4.45 19.84 -13.57
CA GLN A 373 -5.40 18.74 -13.79
C GLN A 373 -5.15 17.55 -12.83
N PHE A 374 -3.92 17.33 -12.37
CA PHE A 374 -3.49 16.13 -11.64
C PHE A 374 -3.45 16.33 -10.12
N ARG A 375 -4.55 16.88 -9.57
CA ARG A 375 -4.65 17.30 -8.15
C ARG A 375 -4.42 16.14 -7.17
N GLU A 376 -4.94 14.96 -7.47
CA GLU A 376 -4.78 13.75 -6.66
C GLU A 376 -3.33 13.27 -6.64
N THR A 377 -2.69 13.20 -7.82
CA THR A 377 -1.28 12.81 -7.95
C THR A 377 -0.36 13.78 -7.22
N LEU A 378 -0.63 15.10 -7.29
CA LEU A 378 0.14 16.09 -6.53
C LEU A 378 -0.06 15.97 -5.02
N ALA A 379 -1.28 15.70 -4.55
CA ALA A 379 -1.54 15.45 -3.14
C ALA A 379 -0.84 14.18 -2.64
N GLY A 380 -0.82 13.12 -3.45
CA GLY A 380 -0.08 11.88 -3.18
C GLY A 380 1.43 12.07 -3.17
N LEU A 381 1.99 12.82 -4.13
CA LEU A 381 3.42 13.16 -4.17
C LEU A 381 3.84 14.03 -2.96
N ALA A 382 3.02 15.02 -2.59
CA ALA A 382 3.24 15.79 -1.37
C ALA A 382 3.18 14.89 -0.13
N SER A 383 2.27 13.92 -0.08
CA SER A 383 2.20 12.95 1.03
C SER A 383 3.43 12.04 1.08
N ALA A 384 3.95 11.62 -0.07
CA ALA A 384 5.17 10.80 -0.17
C ALA A 384 6.41 11.50 0.43
N THR A 385 6.47 12.84 0.42
CA THR A 385 7.56 13.58 1.09
C THR A 385 7.60 13.39 2.62
N THR A 386 6.51 12.89 3.22
CA THR A 386 6.45 12.62 4.67
C THR A 386 6.99 11.23 5.06
N ILE A 387 7.25 10.33 4.10
CA ILE A 387 7.70 8.96 4.37
C ILE A 387 8.96 8.92 5.27
N PRO A 388 10.00 9.78 5.10
CA PRO A 388 11.14 9.83 6.02
C PRO A 388 10.76 10.08 7.48
N ALA A 389 9.71 10.88 7.74
CA ALA A 389 9.27 11.17 9.10
C ALA A 389 8.71 9.93 9.82
N LEU A 390 8.22 8.93 9.08
CA LEU A 390 7.78 7.64 9.66
C LEU A 390 8.95 6.88 10.31
N PHE A 391 10.18 7.09 9.82
CA PHE A 391 11.39 6.47 10.35
C PHE A 391 12.13 7.34 11.39
N ALA A 392 11.58 8.51 11.76
CA ALA A 392 12.25 9.46 12.64
C ALA A 392 12.65 8.85 14.00
N GLY A 393 11.81 7.95 14.57
CA GLY A 393 12.10 7.26 15.84
C GLY A 393 13.26 6.26 15.79
N ALA A 394 13.74 5.88 14.60
CA ALA A 394 14.94 5.05 14.44
C ALA A 394 16.21 5.90 14.25
N VAL A 395 16.08 7.13 13.74
CA VAL A 395 17.22 8.02 13.44
C VAL A 395 17.53 8.97 14.60
N MET A 396 16.49 9.44 15.28
CA MET A 396 16.54 10.52 16.27
C MET A 396 16.13 10.03 17.66
N ASN A 397 16.43 10.84 18.69
CA ASN A 397 15.82 10.65 20.00
C ASN A 397 14.27 10.70 19.97
N MET A 398 13.62 9.97 20.90
CA MET A 398 12.15 9.88 20.98
C MET A 398 11.45 11.25 21.01
N PRO A 399 11.86 12.23 21.85
CA PRO A 399 11.20 13.54 21.87
C PRO A 399 11.27 14.27 20.52
N GLY A 400 12.43 14.26 19.85
CA GLY A 400 12.61 14.88 18.55
C GLY A 400 11.79 14.22 17.45
N ALA A 401 11.73 12.90 17.44
CA ALA A 401 10.91 12.14 16.50
C ALA A 401 9.41 12.43 16.66
N VAL A 402 8.90 12.39 17.89
CA VAL A 402 7.49 12.65 18.20
C VAL A 402 7.11 14.10 17.88
N ILE A 403 7.96 15.08 18.21
CA ILE A 403 7.76 16.49 17.83
C ILE A 403 7.71 16.63 16.32
N LEU A 404 8.66 16.04 15.57
CA LEU A 404 8.69 16.12 14.11
C LEU A 404 7.40 15.56 13.48
N GLN A 405 7.00 14.36 13.89
CA GLN A 405 5.81 13.67 13.36
C GLN A 405 4.51 14.41 13.71
N THR A 406 4.36 14.86 14.96
CA THR A 406 3.16 15.59 15.40
C THR A 406 3.06 17.00 14.80
N CYS A 407 4.18 17.71 14.63
CA CYS A 407 4.21 18.99 13.92
C CYS A 407 3.83 18.85 12.43
N ILE A 408 4.34 17.83 11.73
CA ILE A 408 3.95 17.60 10.32
C ILE A 408 2.48 17.22 10.22
N ALA A 409 1.99 16.32 11.09
CA ALA A 409 0.57 15.96 11.12
C ALA A 409 -0.33 17.17 11.42
N GLY A 410 0.04 17.99 12.42
CA GLY A 410 -0.67 19.21 12.77
C GLY A 410 -0.67 20.25 11.64
N ALA A 411 0.43 20.38 10.90
CA ALA A 411 0.50 21.25 9.72
C ALA A 411 -0.42 20.75 8.58
N LEU A 412 -0.45 19.44 8.30
CA LEU A 412 -1.36 18.84 7.31
C LEU A 412 -2.83 18.97 7.72
N ILE A 413 -3.15 18.77 9.00
CA ILE A 413 -4.50 19.00 9.52
C ILE A 413 -4.85 20.49 9.34
N GLY A 414 -3.96 21.41 9.75
CA GLY A 414 -4.16 22.85 9.59
C GLY A 414 -4.40 23.28 8.14
N THR A 415 -3.62 22.79 7.17
CA THR A 415 -3.83 23.11 5.75
C THR A 415 -5.15 22.55 5.21
N VAL A 416 -5.60 21.39 5.69
CA VAL A 416 -6.92 20.85 5.35
C VAL A 416 -8.04 21.70 5.95
N LEU A 417 -8.02 21.95 7.26
CA LEU A 417 -9.06 22.74 7.96
C LEU A 417 -9.23 24.14 7.35
N ILE A 418 -8.12 24.83 7.09
CA ILE A 418 -8.09 26.17 6.47
C ILE A 418 -8.51 26.08 5.00
N GLY A 419 -8.01 25.08 4.27
CA GLY A 419 -8.22 24.91 2.83
C GLY A 419 -9.64 24.50 2.43
N SER A 420 -10.36 23.78 3.28
CA SER A 420 -11.78 23.46 3.07
C SER A 420 -12.72 24.53 3.61
N GLY A 421 -12.31 25.32 4.61
CA GLY A 421 -13.10 26.39 5.19
C GLY A 421 -13.10 27.71 4.39
N LEU A 422 -12.04 27.96 3.61
CA LEU A 422 -11.91 29.18 2.79
C LEU A 422 -12.37 28.94 1.34
N PRO A 423 -13.31 29.75 0.81
CA PRO A 423 -13.62 29.77 -0.62
C PRO A 423 -12.38 30.13 -1.44
N ASP A 424 -12.22 29.53 -2.62
CA ASP A 424 -11.19 29.96 -3.56
C ASP A 424 -11.54 31.36 -4.10
N SER A 425 -10.68 32.32 -3.75
CA SER A 425 -10.63 33.69 -4.25
C SER A 425 -10.81 33.87 -5.78
N ARG A 426 -10.56 32.85 -6.59
CA ARG A 426 -10.67 32.92 -8.07
C ARG A 426 -12.01 32.45 -8.63
N THR A 427 -12.72 31.58 -7.93
CA THR A 427 -14.00 30.98 -8.39
C THR A 427 -15.17 31.27 -7.45
N GLY A 428 -14.91 31.80 -6.25
CA GLY A 428 -15.89 32.25 -5.25
C GLY A 428 -16.77 31.15 -4.63
N SER A 429 -16.76 29.95 -5.19
CA SER A 429 -17.79 28.92 -5.00
C SER A 429 -17.23 27.52 -4.67
N THR A 430 -15.95 27.27 -4.92
CA THR A 430 -15.29 25.99 -4.61
C THR A 430 -14.28 26.17 -3.47
N PRO A 431 -14.14 25.19 -2.55
CA PRO A 431 -13.07 25.21 -1.54
C PRO A 431 -11.68 25.27 -2.19
N ARG A 432 -10.74 25.94 -1.52
CA ARG A 432 -9.34 26.06 -1.99
C ARG A 432 -8.62 24.71 -2.07
N VAL A 433 -8.97 23.77 -1.20
CA VAL A 433 -8.49 22.38 -1.20
C VAL A 433 -9.65 21.45 -1.59
N PRO A 434 -9.57 20.70 -2.71
CA PRO A 434 -10.58 19.72 -3.10
C PRO A 434 -10.74 18.58 -2.09
N ASP A 435 -11.94 18.00 -2.01
CA ASP A 435 -12.26 16.94 -1.04
C ASP A 435 -11.29 15.73 -1.08
N VAL A 436 -10.89 15.28 -2.27
CA VAL A 436 -9.95 14.16 -2.45
C VAL A 436 -8.56 14.50 -1.88
N VAL A 437 -8.14 15.76 -1.97
CA VAL A 437 -6.86 16.23 -1.42
C VAL A 437 -6.93 16.29 0.11
N ALA A 438 -8.03 16.83 0.64
CA ALA A 438 -8.31 16.84 2.08
C ALA A 438 -8.32 15.43 2.67
N GLN A 439 -8.91 14.46 1.96
CA GLN A 439 -8.89 13.04 2.28
C GLN A 439 -7.46 12.46 2.31
N ILE A 440 -6.66 12.66 1.25
CA ILE A 440 -5.28 12.16 1.17
C ILE A 440 -4.40 12.72 2.30
N TRP A 441 -4.44 14.03 2.55
CA TRP A 441 -3.61 14.65 3.59
C TRP A 441 -4.08 14.31 5.00
N SER A 442 -5.38 14.10 5.21
CA SER A 442 -5.90 13.63 6.50
C SER A 442 -5.51 12.18 6.78
N ALA A 443 -5.49 11.31 5.77
CA ALA A 443 -4.94 9.95 5.91
C ALA A 443 -3.45 9.98 6.27
N THR A 444 -2.68 10.86 5.62
CA THR A 444 -1.24 11.03 5.87
C THR A 444 -0.96 11.56 7.27
N ALA A 445 -1.73 12.56 7.73
CA ALA A 445 -1.65 13.06 9.10
C ALA A 445 -2.01 11.99 10.14
N LEU A 446 -3.04 11.18 9.87
CA LEU A 446 -3.44 10.08 10.76
C LEU A 446 -2.36 8.98 10.85
N LEU A 447 -1.70 8.66 9.74
CA LEU A 447 -0.57 7.73 9.70
C LEU A 447 0.63 8.26 10.52
N LEU A 448 0.96 9.55 10.39
CA LEU A 448 2.02 10.19 11.18
C LEU A 448 1.70 10.19 12.68
N LEU A 449 0.44 10.46 13.06
CA LEU A 449 0.00 10.38 14.47
C LEU A 449 0.04 8.94 15.00
N PHE A 450 -0.32 7.95 14.18
CA PHE A 450 -0.20 6.54 14.57
C PHE A 450 1.25 6.15 14.87
N VAL A 451 2.18 6.48 13.97
CA VAL A 451 3.61 6.20 14.21
C VAL A 451 4.14 6.98 15.40
N ALA A 452 3.72 8.25 15.59
CA ALA A 452 4.10 9.02 16.78
C ALA A 452 3.63 8.38 18.10
N VAL A 453 2.46 7.72 18.12
CA VAL A 453 2.00 6.96 19.29
C VAL A 453 2.89 5.74 19.53
N LEU A 454 3.29 5.00 18.48
CA LEU A 454 4.18 3.85 18.60
C LEU A 454 5.62 4.21 18.99
N VAL A 455 6.08 5.44 18.72
CA VAL A 455 7.40 5.94 19.13
C VAL A 455 7.37 6.55 20.54
N ALA A 456 6.23 7.12 20.97
CA ALA A 456 6.09 7.80 22.25
C ALA A 456 5.71 6.88 23.43
N PHE A 457 5.01 5.76 23.17
CA PHE A 457 4.40 4.94 24.20
C PHE A 457 4.59 3.44 23.94
N ASP A 458 4.81 2.70 25.02
CA ASP A 458 4.90 1.24 25.03
C ASP A 458 3.74 0.58 25.81
N GLY A 459 3.57 -0.72 25.61
CA GLY A 459 2.67 -1.57 26.39
C GLY A 459 1.22 -1.07 26.43
N THR A 460 0.56 -1.25 27.58
CA THR A 460 -0.87 -0.87 27.75
C THR A 460 -1.13 0.62 27.58
N VAL A 461 -0.13 1.48 27.78
CA VAL A 461 -0.26 2.94 27.54
C VAL A 461 -0.41 3.22 26.04
N ALA A 462 0.39 2.56 25.20
CA ALA A 462 0.26 2.65 23.75
C ALA A 462 -1.13 2.21 23.28
N VAL A 463 -1.64 1.09 23.83
CA VAL A 463 -2.99 0.58 23.56
C VAL A 463 -4.07 1.61 23.93
N THR A 464 -3.97 2.21 25.13
CA THR A 464 -4.89 3.26 25.58
C THR A 464 -4.88 4.48 24.65
N VAL A 465 -3.69 4.99 24.30
CA VAL A 465 -3.55 6.18 23.45
C VAL A 465 -4.01 5.91 22.02
N LEU A 466 -3.75 4.71 21.48
CA LEU A 466 -4.19 4.30 20.15
C LEU A 466 -5.71 4.22 20.04
N LEU A 467 -6.37 3.58 21.02
CA LEU A 467 -7.84 3.52 21.10
C LEU A 467 -8.45 4.91 21.32
N GLY A 468 -7.78 5.77 22.10
CA GLY A 468 -8.16 7.18 22.27
C GLY A 468 -8.08 7.97 20.96
N LEU A 469 -6.95 7.90 20.25
CA LEU A 469 -6.75 8.53 18.94
C LEU A 469 -7.79 8.05 17.93
N ALA A 470 -8.08 6.75 17.88
CA ALA A 470 -9.10 6.20 17.00
C ALA A 470 -10.51 6.71 17.34
N THR A 471 -10.84 6.81 18.63
CA THR A 471 -12.13 7.34 19.12
C THR A 471 -12.30 8.84 18.78
N VAL A 472 -11.26 9.64 19.01
CA VAL A 472 -11.25 11.08 18.64
C VAL A 472 -11.37 11.25 17.13
N THR A 473 -10.62 10.47 16.35
CA THR A 473 -10.68 10.48 14.87
C THR A 473 -12.09 10.17 14.37
N ALA A 474 -12.74 9.16 14.93
CA ALA A 474 -14.11 8.78 14.60
C ALA A 474 -15.13 9.87 14.99
N LEU A 475 -14.90 10.59 16.10
CA LEU A 475 -15.76 11.69 16.53
C LEU A 475 -15.63 12.90 15.58
N VAL A 476 -14.40 13.29 15.22
CA VAL A 476 -14.14 14.35 14.22
C VAL A 476 -14.79 14.00 12.89
N ALA A 477 -14.68 12.74 12.44
CA ALA A 477 -15.29 12.26 11.20
C ALA A 477 -16.82 12.42 11.13
N ARG A 478 -17.51 12.49 12.28
CA ARG A 478 -18.97 12.71 12.36
C ARG A 478 -19.36 14.19 12.23
N THR A 479 -18.40 15.11 12.34
CA THR A 479 -18.60 16.57 12.24
C THR A 479 -18.11 17.15 10.91
N TRP A 480 -17.19 16.49 10.20
CA TRP A 480 -16.62 16.94 8.93
C TRP A 480 -17.02 16.03 7.77
N SER A 481 -17.86 16.53 6.85
CA SER A 481 -18.40 15.77 5.71
C SER A 481 -17.33 15.33 4.70
N THR A 482 -16.49 16.28 4.24
CA THR A 482 -15.42 16.08 3.25
C THR A 482 -14.54 14.86 3.54
N THR A 483 -14.04 14.76 4.78
CA THR A 483 -13.06 13.74 5.17
C THR A 483 -13.70 12.54 5.90
N SER A 484 -15.03 12.56 6.10
CA SER A 484 -15.75 11.61 6.96
C SER A 484 -15.40 10.14 6.67
N ARG A 485 -15.43 9.74 5.38
CA ARG A 485 -15.14 8.35 4.95
C ARG A 485 -13.73 7.91 5.30
N VAL A 486 -12.73 8.76 5.07
CA VAL A 486 -11.31 8.41 5.30
C VAL A 486 -10.98 8.41 6.79
N LEU A 487 -11.50 9.35 7.57
CA LEU A 487 -11.33 9.36 9.01
C LEU A 487 -12.06 8.19 9.69
N LEU A 488 -13.24 7.77 9.20
CA LEU A 488 -13.91 6.56 9.69
C LEU A 488 -13.15 5.28 9.30
N ALA A 489 -12.64 5.18 8.06
CA ALA A 489 -11.85 4.02 7.63
C ALA A 489 -10.53 3.90 8.39
N GLY A 490 -9.75 4.98 8.46
CA GLY A 490 -8.50 5.02 9.22
C GLY A 490 -8.74 4.83 10.72
N GLY A 491 -9.76 5.50 11.28
CA GLY A 491 -10.19 5.31 12.66
C GLY A 491 -10.60 3.86 12.97
N SER A 492 -11.32 3.19 12.06
CA SER A 492 -11.64 1.76 12.20
C SER A 492 -10.40 0.86 12.17
N VAL A 493 -9.39 1.15 11.34
CA VAL A 493 -8.13 0.39 11.30
C VAL A 493 -7.34 0.58 12.61
N LEU A 494 -7.14 1.83 13.05
CA LEU A 494 -6.45 2.11 14.32
C LEU A 494 -7.18 1.51 15.52
N TRP A 495 -8.52 1.60 15.52
CA TRP A 495 -9.35 1.00 16.56
C TRP A 495 -9.24 -0.53 16.57
N ALA A 496 -9.23 -1.18 15.41
CA ALA A 496 -9.07 -2.63 15.31
C ALA A 496 -7.69 -3.11 15.80
N ILE A 497 -6.61 -2.37 15.46
CA ILE A 497 -5.26 -2.65 15.98
C ILE A 497 -5.23 -2.47 17.51
N GLY A 498 -5.75 -1.35 18.02
CA GLY A 498 -5.82 -1.09 19.46
C GLY A 498 -6.70 -2.09 20.22
N PHE A 499 -7.80 -2.56 19.63
CA PHE A 499 -8.68 -3.55 20.24
C PHE A 499 -8.07 -4.95 20.21
N ALA A 500 -7.35 -5.32 19.15
CA ALA A 500 -6.57 -6.56 19.12
C ALA A 500 -5.47 -6.55 20.18
N ALA A 501 -4.75 -5.44 20.35
CA ALA A 501 -3.75 -5.28 21.41
C ALA A 501 -4.35 -5.26 22.83
N LEU A 502 -5.58 -4.77 23.00
CA LEU A 502 -6.32 -4.90 24.26
C LEU A 502 -6.73 -6.35 24.54
N LEU A 503 -7.14 -7.11 23.52
CA LEU A 503 -7.44 -8.55 23.65
C LEU A 503 -6.18 -9.38 23.93
N ASP A 504 -5.01 -8.95 23.47
CA ASP A 504 -3.71 -9.57 23.79
C ASP A 504 -3.27 -9.26 25.23
N ALA A 505 -3.48 -8.00 25.69
CA ALA A 505 -3.15 -7.58 27.05
C ALA A 505 -4.16 -8.03 28.13
N ALA A 506 -5.41 -8.33 27.76
CA ALA A 506 -6.46 -8.76 28.68
C ALA A 506 -7.41 -9.81 28.04
N PRO A 507 -6.90 -10.97 27.61
CA PRO A 507 -7.69 -11.96 26.91
C PRO A 507 -8.78 -12.54 27.82
N PRO A 508 -9.90 -13.07 27.27
CA PRO A 508 -11.03 -13.54 28.08
C PRO A 508 -10.70 -14.60 29.13
N TYR A 509 -9.64 -15.40 28.94
CA TYR A 509 -9.20 -16.37 29.94
C TYR A 509 -8.45 -15.72 31.12
N VAL A 510 -7.72 -14.61 30.90
CA VAL A 510 -7.14 -13.80 31.98
C VAL A 510 -8.24 -13.09 32.77
N LEU A 511 -9.32 -12.63 32.12
CA LEU A 511 -10.50 -12.11 32.84
C LEU A 511 -11.21 -13.18 33.70
N ALA A 512 -11.01 -14.46 33.39
CA ALA A 512 -11.66 -15.59 34.05
C ALA A 512 -10.83 -16.21 35.18
N ASP A 513 -9.53 -15.89 35.27
CA ASP A 513 -8.59 -16.46 36.26
C ASP A 513 -8.12 -15.37 37.23
N ALA A 514 -8.33 -15.61 38.53
CA ALA A 514 -8.06 -14.65 39.59
C ALA A 514 -6.57 -14.41 39.86
N ASP A 515 -5.69 -15.35 39.51
CA ASP A 515 -4.24 -15.23 39.69
C ASP A 515 -3.57 -14.60 38.46
N LEU A 516 -4.03 -14.90 37.24
CA LEU A 516 -3.59 -14.22 36.04
C LEU A 516 -4.00 -12.74 36.07
N MET A 517 -5.28 -12.45 36.33
CA MET A 517 -5.76 -11.07 36.44
C MET A 517 -4.98 -10.27 37.49
N ARG A 518 -4.62 -10.86 38.63
CA ARG A 518 -3.85 -10.15 39.68
C ARG A 518 -2.43 -9.77 39.24
N ARG A 519 -1.84 -10.48 38.27
CA ARG A 519 -0.52 -10.17 37.72
C ARG A 519 -0.59 -9.10 36.63
N ASP A 520 -1.61 -9.17 35.79
CA ASP A 520 -1.71 -8.36 34.57
C ASP A 520 -2.58 -7.08 34.75
N ALA A 521 -3.33 -6.99 35.86
CA ALA A 521 -4.21 -5.86 36.15
C ALA A 521 -3.46 -4.51 36.15
N SER A 522 -3.89 -3.61 35.26
CA SER A 522 -3.32 -2.28 35.13
C SER A 522 -4.40 -1.24 34.84
N LEU A 523 -4.16 0.01 35.26
CA LEU A 523 -5.05 1.13 34.93
C LEU A 523 -5.17 1.33 33.41
N GLY A 524 -4.12 0.98 32.65
CA GLY A 524 -4.13 0.99 31.19
C GLY A 524 -5.22 0.11 30.58
N ILE A 525 -5.43 -1.12 31.10
CA ILE A 525 -6.51 -2.02 30.63
C ILE A 525 -7.90 -1.40 30.89
N VAL A 526 -8.11 -0.75 32.04
CA VAL A 526 -9.37 -0.08 32.37
C VAL A 526 -9.65 1.07 31.40
N VAL A 527 -8.69 1.98 31.20
CA VAL A 527 -8.88 3.15 30.33
C VAL A 527 -8.94 2.75 28.84
N ALA A 528 -8.13 1.77 28.42
CA ALA A 528 -8.22 1.17 27.09
C ALA A 528 -9.60 0.55 26.84
N SER A 529 -10.18 -0.16 27.81
CA SER A 529 -11.52 -0.74 27.70
C SER A 529 -12.61 0.33 27.57
N VAL A 530 -12.48 1.46 28.27
CA VAL A 530 -13.39 2.62 28.09
C VAL A 530 -13.30 3.17 26.66
N PHE A 531 -12.10 3.36 26.12
CA PHE A 531 -11.94 3.80 24.72
C PHE A 531 -12.33 2.73 23.69
N ALA A 532 -12.18 1.43 23.98
CA ALA A 532 -12.66 0.36 23.14
C ALA A 532 -14.19 0.43 22.98
N ALA A 533 -14.92 0.52 24.11
CA ALA A 533 -16.37 0.66 24.13
C ALA A 533 -16.84 1.96 23.44
N ALA A 534 -16.25 3.10 23.80
CA ALA A 534 -16.61 4.39 23.22
C ALA A 534 -16.31 4.45 21.71
N GLY A 535 -15.12 4.02 21.30
CA GLY A 535 -14.69 3.96 19.90
C GLY A 535 -15.59 3.05 19.06
N ALA A 536 -15.94 1.86 19.56
CA ALA A 536 -16.84 0.94 18.86
C ALA A 536 -18.21 1.57 18.60
N LEU A 537 -18.81 2.22 19.61
CA LEU A 537 -20.10 2.90 19.49
C LEU A 537 -20.03 4.12 18.54
N VAL A 538 -18.98 4.93 18.62
CA VAL A 538 -18.81 6.11 17.76
C VAL A 538 -18.55 5.70 16.30
N LEU A 539 -17.75 4.66 16.06
CA LEU A 539 -17.51 4.11 14.72
C LEU A 539 -18.76 3.48 14.13
N ALA A 540 -19.50 2.66 14.89
CA ALA A 540 -20.76 2.07 14.42
C ALA A 540 -21.78 3.17 14.05
N ALA A 541 -21.95 4.18 14.90
CA ALA A 541 -22.82 5.33 14.63
C ALA A 541 -22.32 6.23 13.48
N GLY A 542 -21.01 6.22 13.19
CA GLY A 542 -20.42 6.90 12.03
C GLY A 542 -20.72 6.17 10.72
N TRP A 543 -20.39 4.88 10.65
CA TRP A 543 -20.65 4.02 9.50
C TRP A 543 -22.14 3.89 9.19
N ALA A 544 -23.01 3.87 10.21
CA ALA A 544 -24.46 3.86 10.06
C ALA A 544 -25.04 5.04 9.24
N ARG A 545 -24.27 6.13 9.03
CA ARG A 545 -24.66 7.26 8.17
C ARG A 545 -24.27 7.08 6.70
N LEU A 546 -23.39 6.12 6.40
CA LEU A 546 -22.71 5.96 5.11
C LEU A 546 -22.95 4.60 4.45
N THR A 547 -23.54 3.64 5.16
CA THR A 547 -23.76 2.26 4.71
C THR A 547 -25.21 1.84 4.87
N ASP A 548 -25.65 0.88 4.06
CA ASP A 548 -26.98 0.27 4.13
C ASP A 548 -27.31 -0.32 5.51
N GLU A 549 -28.62 -0.46 5.77
CA GLU A 549 -29.16 -0.88 7.08
C GLU A 549 -28.57 -2.22 7.57
N LYS A 550 -28.29 -3.17 6.67
CA LYS A 550 -27.68 -4.47 7.03
C LYS A 550 -26.29 -4.32 7.63
N VAL A 551 -25.45 -3.48 7.03
CA VAL A 551 -24.06 -3.22 7.48
C VAL A 551 -24.08 -2.39 8.76
N SER A 552 -24.93 -1.36 8.81
CA SER A 552 -25.20 -0.57 10.01
C SER A 552 -25.63 -1.44 11.20
N ARG A 553 -26.53 -2.41 10.98
CA ARG A 553 -26.99 -3.36 12.00
C ARG A 553 -25.86 -4.28 12.47
N ALA A 554 -25.05 -4.81 11.55
CA ALA A 554 -23.89 -5.64 11.90
C ALA A 554 -22.85 -4.86 12.72
N ALA A 555 -22.55 -3.61 12.35
CA ALA A 555 -21.65 -2.74 13.10
C ALA A 555 -22.15 -2.45 14.53
N HIS A 556 -23.45 -2.20 14.72
CA HIS A 556 -24.02 -2.02 16.07
C HIS A 556 -24.01 -3.31 16.89
N ILE A 557 -24.22 -4.49 16.28
CA ILE A 557 -24.10 -5.79 16.97
C ILE A 557 -22.66 -6.03 17.42
N ALA A 558 -21.68 -5.80 16.53
CA ALA A 558 -20.26 -5.92 16.87
C ALA A 558 -19.86 -4.96 18.00
N ALA A 559 -20.30 -3.69 17.94
CA ALA A 559 -20.08 -2.73 19.02
C ALA A 559 -20.72 -3.18 20.35
N GLY A 560 -21.91 -3.79 20.31
CA GLY A 560 -22.56 -4.38 21.48
C GLY A 560 -21.72 -5.47 22.15
N VAL A 561 -21.17 -6.41 21.36
CA VAL A 561 -20.27 -7.46 21.87
C VAL A 561 -19.02 -6.86 22.52
N VAL A 562 -18.44 -5.82 21.91
CA VAL A 562 -17.26 -5.14 22.44
C VAL A 562 -17.57 -4.38 23.74
N VAL A 563 -18.73 -3.72 23.84
CA VAL A 563 -19.19 -3.07 25.08
C VAL A 563 -19.36 -4.09 26.21
N VAL A 564 -19.89 -5.27 25.92
CA VAL A 564 -20.07 -6.37 26.89
C VAL A 564 -18.72 -6.90 27.41
N TYR A 565 -17.75 -7.11 26.51
CA TYR A 565 -16.36 -7.43 26.89
C TYR A 565 -15.73 -6.30 27.72
N ALA A 566 -15.80 -5.06 27.25
CA ALA A 566 -15.19 -3.90 27.91
C ALA A 566 -15.77 -3.63 29.30
N LEU A 567 -17.09 -3.75 29.50
CA LEU A 567 -17.71 -3.64 30.83
C LEU A 567 -17.18 -4.70 31.80
N THR A 568 -16.92 -5.91 31.29
CA THR A 568 -16.35 -7.01 32.08
C THR A 568 -14.89 -6.70 32.44
N ALA A 569 -14.08 -6.33 31.44
CA ALA A 569 -12.67 -5.96 31.64
C ALA A 569 -12.53 -4.76 32.61
N ILE A 570 -13.35 -3.71 32.48
CA ILE A 570 -13.40 -2.57 33.40
C ILE A 570 -13.72 -3.05 34.82
N SER A 571 -14.81 -3.79 34.99
CA SER A 571 -15.31 -4.15 36.33
C SER A 571 -14.35 -5.09 37.06
N VAL A 572 -13.82 -6.10 36.38
CA VAL A 572 -12.88 -7.09 36.93
C VAL A 572 -11.53 -6.44 37.23
N THR A 573 -10.95 -5.71 36.27
CA THR A 573 -9.63 -5.09 36.46
C THR A 573 -9.68 -4.00 37.53
N ALA A 574 -10.70 -3.13 37.53
CA ALA A 574 -10.85 -2.10 38.56
C ALA A 574 -11.12 -2.71 39.93
N GLY A 575 -11.91 -3.80 40.01
CA GLY A 575 -12.11 -4.54 41.24
C GLY A 575 -10.78 -5.07 41.81
N VAL A 576 -9.99 -5.77 41.00
CA VAL A 576 -8.67 -6.30 41.40
C VAL A 576 -7.69 -5.21 41.83
N LEU A 577 -7.66 -4.07 41.11
CA LEU A 577 -6.82 -2.93 41.48
C LEU A 577 -7.19 -2.30 42.84
N VAL A 578 -8.47 -2.40 43.25
CA VAL A 578 -8.97 -1.82 44.51
C VAL A 578 -8.88 -2.80 45.68
N ALA A 579 -9.17 -4.10 45.46
CA ALA A 579 -9.39 -5.07 46.53
C ALA A 579 -8.82 -6.48 46.24
N GLY A 580 -7.90 -6.63 45.28
CA GLY A 580 -7.17 -7.89 45.06
C GLY A 580 -8.07 -9.09 44.72
N SER A 581 -7.97 -10.17 45.48
CA SER A 581 -8.79 -11.38 45.33
C SER A 581 -10.29 -11.12 45.46
N ASP A 582 -10.68 -10.40 46.49
CA ASP A 582 -12.09 -10.10 46.79
C ASP A 582 -12.63 -9.11 45.75
N GLY A 583 -11.74 -8.24 45.27
CA GLY A 583 -11.94 -7.36 44.13
C GLY A 583 -12.24 -8.07 42.82
N PHE A 584 -11.61 -9.22 42.54
CA PHE A 584 -11.91 -10.03 41.36
C PHE A 584 -13.36 -10.55 41.39
N LEU A 585 -13.78 -11.08 42.54
CA LEU A 585 -15.13 -11.59 42.75
C LEU A 585 -16.17 -10.45 42.65
N ALA A 586 -15.94 -9.35 43.37
CA ALA A 586 -16.78 -8.15 43.31
C ALA A 586 -16.88 -7.57 41.88
N GLY A 587 -15.77 -7.59 41.13
CA GLY A 587 -15.73 -7.15 39.74
C GLY A 587 -16.58 -8.01 38.80
N HIS A 588 -16.64 -9.33 39.01
CA HIS A 588 -17.54 -10.22 38.26
C HIS A 588 -19.01 -10.04 38.63
N VAL A 589 -19.34 -9.82 39.91
CA VAL A 589 -20.69 -9.43 40.37
C VAL A 589 -21.14 -8.13 39.71
N LEU A 590 -20.26 -7.13 39.69
CA LEU A 590 -20.51 -5.83 39.05
C LEU A 590 -20.68 -5.99 37.53
N ALA A 591 -19.84 -6.77 36.86
CA ALA A 591 -19.96 -7.04 35.42
C ALA A 591 -21.33 -7.63 35.06
N THR A 592 -21.77 -8.69 35.75
CA THR A 592 -23.08 -9.32 35.52
C THR A 592 -24.23 -8.34 35.81
N THR A 593 -24.11 -7.52 36.85
CA THR A 593 -25.08 -6.46 37.16
C THR A 593 -25.14 -5.41 36.04
N CYS A 594 -23.99 -4.97 35.51
CA CYS A 594 -23.91 -4.03 34.40
C CYS A 594 -24.49 -4.59 33.09
N TRP A 595 -24.28 -5.88 32.79
CA TRP A 595 -24.90 -6.53 31.61
C TRP A 595 -26.44 -6.50 31.73
N MET A 596 -26.98 -6.79 32.93
CA MET A 596 -28.42 -6.79 33.19
C MET A 596 -29.03 -5.38 33.12
N VAL A 597 -28.36 -4.37 33.68
CA VAL A 597 -28.78 -2.97 33.54
C VAL A 597 -28.74 -2.53 32.07
N LEU A 598 -27.66 -2.86 31.34
CA LEU A 598 -27.55 -2.54 29.91
C LEU A 598 -28.69 -3.18 29.10
N ALA A 599 -29.02 -4.45 29.36
CA ALA A 599 -30.14 -5.13 28.72
C ALA A 599 -31.49 -4.44 29.00
N GLY A 600 -31.73 -4.05 30.27
CA GLY A 600 -32.89 -3.27 30.67
C GLY A 600 -32.97 -1.91 29.97
N THR A 601 -31.84 -1.19 29.85
CA THR A 601 -31.80 0.09 29.14
C THR A 601 -32.05 -0.06 27.63
N ALA A 602 -31.59 -1.14 27.00
CA ALA A 602 -31.86 -1.42 25.59
C ALA A 602 -33.36 -1.68 25.35
N LEU A 603 -34.01 -2.46 26.21
CA LEU A 603 -35.46 -2.70 26.17
C LEU A 603 -36.26 -1.41 26.45
N ALA A 604 -35.80 -0.57 27.39
CA ALA A 604 -36.43 0.71 27.67
C ALA A 604 -36.28 1.73 26.54
N TYR A 605 -35.11 1.75 25.88
CA TYR A 605 -34.87 2.54 24.67
C TYR A 605 -35.73 2.07 23.50
N ALA A 606 -35.94 0.75 23.35
CA ALA A 606 -36.78 0.19 22.30
C ALA A 606 -38.22 0.71 22.31
N ARG A 607 -38.80 0.98 23.50
CA ARG A 607 -40.15 1.57 23.63
C ARG A 607 -40.28 2.96 23.00
N ARG A 608 -39.20 3.74 22.90
CA ARG A 608 -39.19 5.09 22.31
C ARG A 608 -38.88 5.07 20.81
N ARG A 609 -38.88 3.90 20.18
CA ARG A 609 -38.53 3.68 18.78
C ARG A 609 -39.63 2.89 18.08
N THR A 610 -39.71 3.03 16.76
CA THR A 610 -40.61 2.27 15.88
C THR A 610 -39.80 1.53 14.80
N GLY A 611 -40.43 0.60 14.10
CA GLY A 611 -39.82 -0.15 12.99
C GLY A 611 -38.57 -0.94 13.39
N ALA A 612 -37.63 -1.08 12.45
CA ALA A 612 -36.43 -1.92 12.61
C ALA A 612 -35.54 -1.54 13.80
N ALA A 613 -35.49 -0.26 14.18
CA ALA A 613 -34.74 0.20 15.35
C ALA A 613 -35.31 -0.31 16.68
N ARG A 614 -36.64 -0.44 16.80
CA ARG A 614 -37.30 -1.11 17.94
C ARG A 614 -36.94 -2.58 17.96
N THR A 615 -37.11 -3.27 16.85
CA THR A 615 -36.82 -4.72 16.75
C THR A 615 -35.37 -5.02 17.14
N ALA A 616 -34.39 -4.28 16.60
CA ALA A 616 -32.98 -4.47 16.93
C ALA A 616 -32.68 -4.24 18.43
N ALA A 617 -33.29 -3.22 19.05
CA ALA A 617 -33.12 -2.94 20.47
C ALA A 617 -33.80 -3.99 21.38
N VAL A 618 -34.98 -4.49 21.01
CA VAL A 618 -35.64 -5.61 21.72
C VAL A 618 -34.82 -6.89 21.61
N THR A 619 -34.42 -7.29 20.40
CA THR A 619 -33.62 -8.50 20.18
C THR A 619 -32.27 -8.41 20.88
N GLY A 620 -31.56 -7.27 20.79
CA GLY A 620 -30.30 -7.05 21.48
C GLY A 620 -30.43 -7.12 23.01
N GLY A 621 -31.47 -6.47 23.56
CA GLY A 621 -31.76 -6.54 24.99
C GLY A 621 -32.08 -7.96 25.47
N LEU A 622 -32.94 -8.69 24.76
CA LEU A 622 -33.30 -10.07 25.12
C LEU A 622 -32.12 -11.05 25.00
N VAL A 623 -31.29 -10.91 23.95
CA VAL A 623 -30.05 -11.69 23.81
C VAL A 623 -29.07 -11.38 24.94
N LEU A 624 -28.97 -10.13 25.39
CA LEU A 624 -28.10 -9.76 26.51
C LEU A 624 -28.64 -10.27 27.86
N VAL A 625 -29.96 -10.30 28.09
CA VAL A 625 -30.55 -11.01 29.25
C VAL A 625 -30.18 -12.49 29.21
N ALA A 626 -30.36 -13.17 28.08
CA ALA A 626 -30.03 -14.59 27.94
C ALA A 626 -28.53 -14.86 28.17
N ALA A 627 -27.65 -14.00 27.65
CA ALA A 627 -26.20 -14.09 27.85
C ALA A 627 -25.80 -13.84 29.31
N ALA A 628 -26.41 -12.87 30.00
CA ALA A 628 -26.18 -12.60 31.41
C ALA A 628 -26.69 -13.74 32.31
N MET A 629 -27.84 -14.34 32.01
CA MET A 629 -28.31 -15.56 32.68
C MET A 629 -27.36 -16.74 32.43
N ALA A 630 -26.87 -16.92 31.21
CA ALA A 630 -25.88 -17.95 30.90
C ALA A 630 -24.57 -17.75 31.69
N LYS A 631 -24.05 -16.51 31.77
CA LYS A 631 -22.89 -16.17 32.62
C LYS A 631 -23.16 -16.49 34.09
N LEU A 632 -24.33 -16.10 34.61
CA LEU A 632 -24.73 -16.31 36.00
C LEU A 632 -24.69 -17.80 36.39
N PHE A 633 -25.24 -18.69 35.55
CA PHE A 633 -25.30 -20.12 35.84
C PHE A 633 -24.04 -20.92 35.46
N LEU A 634 -23.35 -20.55 34.37
CA LEU A 634 -22.18 -21.31 33.88
C LEU A 634 -20.86 -20.85 34.50
N PHE A 635 -20.71 -19.56 34.78
CA PHE A 635 -19.46 -18.98 35.26
C PHE A 635 -19.57 -18.45 36.70
N ASP A 636 -20.55 -17.59 36.99
CA ASP A 636 -20.64 -16.94 38.31
C ASP A 636 -20.96 -17.96 39.42
N LEU A 637 -21.78 -18.96 39.15
CA LEU A 637 -22.07 -20.07 40.07
C LEU A 637 -20.83 -20.94 40.38
N ALA A 638 -19.90 -21.08 39.44
CA ALA A 638 -18.68 -21.87 39.61
C ALA A 638 -17.55 -21.05 40.25
N THR A 639 -17.44 -19.78 39.89
CA THR A 639 -16.30 -18.90 40.22
C THR A 639 -16.52 -18.09 41.49
N LEU A 640 -17.74 -17.60 41.74
CA LEU A 640 -18.02 -16.81 42.94
C LEU A 640 -18.28 -17.73 44.12
N ASP A 641 -17.73 -17.40 45.28
CA ASP A 641 -17.96 -18.11 46.53
C ASP A 641 -18.76 -17.26 47.54
N GLY A 642 -19.03 -17.87 48.70
CA GLY A 642 -19.62 -17.24 49.88
C GLY A 642 -20.70 -16.20 49.62
N ILE A 643 -20.44 -14.97 50.07
CA ILE A 643 -21.39 -13.86 50.01
C ILE A 643 -21.56 -13.28 48.60
N PHE A 644 -20.51 -13.29 47.76
CA PHE A 644 -20.56 -12.72 46.41
C PHE A 644 -21.54 -13.48 45.51
N ARG A 645 -21.57 -14.81 45.62
CA ARG A 645 -22.55 -15.67 44.95
C ARG A 645 -23.98 -15.30 45.36
N VAL A 646 -24.24 -15.13 46.66
CA VAL A 646 -25.57 -14.75 47.16
C VAL A 646 -25.98 -13.37 46.64
N ILE A 647 -25.08 -12.39 46.67
CA ILE A 647 -25.33 -11.02 46.19
C ILE A 647 -25.69 -11.02 44.70
N VAL A 648 -24.92 -11.66 43.83
CA VAL A 648 -25.21 -11.61 42.38
C VAL A 648 -26.55 -12.24 42.04
N PHE A 649 -26.90 -13.38 42.67
CA PHE A 649 -28.19 -14.03 42.43
C PHE A 649 -29.37 -13.18 42.91
N ILE A 650 -29.27 -12.54 44.08
CA ILE A 650 -30.31 -11.62 44.58
C ILE A 650 -30.43 -10.39 43.67
N VAL A 651 -29.32 -9.72 43.35
CA VAL A 651 -29.32 -8.48 42.53
C VAL A 651 -29.85 -8.77 41.13
N THR A 652 -29.34 -9.81 40.45
CA THR A 652 -29.79 -10.20 39.11
C THR A 652 -31.26 -10.65 39.12
N GLY A 653 -31.69 -11.40 40.14
CA GLY A 653 -33.08 -11.81 40.31
C GLY A 653 -34.04 -10.64 40.50
N LEU A 654 -33.68 -9.66 41.34
CA LEU A 654 -34.46 -8.43 41.54
C LEU A 654 -34.54 -7.57 40.26
N ILE A 655 -33.45 -7.47 39.50
CA ILE A 655 -33.46 -6.76 38.21
C ILE A 655 -34.39 -7.47 37.21
N LEU A 656 -34.37 -8.80 37.13
CA LEU A 656 -35.30 -9.57 36.28
C LEU A 656 -36.77 -9.37 36.68
N LEU A 657 -37.08 -9.47 37.97
CA LEU A 657 -38.44 -9.27 38.48
C LEU A 657 -38.93 -7.83 38.20
N GLY A 658 -38.09 -6.83 38.44
CA GLY A 658 -38.39 -5.43 38.15
C GLY A 658 -38.61 -5.18 36.66
N LEU A 659 -37.74 -5.70 35.80
CA LEU A 659 -37.84 -5.58 34.34
C LEU A 659 -39.09 -6.29 33.79
N GLY A 660 -39.38 -7.49 34.28
CA GLY A 660 -40.56 -8.27 33.89
C GLY A 660 -41.88 -7.61 34.31
N ALA A 661 -41.98 -7.17 35.58
CA ALA A 661 -43.15 -6.45 36.08
C ALA A 661 -43.37 -5.12 35.36
N TRP A 662 -42.29 -4.39 35.06
CA TRP A 662 -42.34 -3.15 34.29
C TRP A 662 -42.78 -3.37 32.83
N TYR A 663 -42.27 -4.42 32.18
CA TYR A 663 -42.65 -4.75 30.80
C TYR A 663 -44.09 -5.28 30.71
N ALA A 664 -44.57 -6.01 31.72
CA ALA A 664 -45.96 -6.46 31.79
C ALA A 664 -46.95 -5.28 31.90
N ARG A 665 -46.67 -4.29 32.76
CA ARG A 665 -47.48 -3.05 32.84
C ARG A 665 -47.44 -2.26 31.53
N ALA A 666 -46.25 -2.17 30.92
CA ALA A 666 -46.06 -1.47 29.64
C ALA A 666 -46.89 -2.03 28.46
N LEU A 667 -47.37 -3.28 28.55
CA LEU A 667 -48.27 -3.90 27.57
C LEU A 667 -49.75 -3.70 27.91
N GLN A 668 -50.08 -3.27 29.14
CA GLN A 668 -51.43 -2.95 29.58
C GLN A 668 -51.80 -1.48 29.30
N ASP A 669 -50.79 -0.60 29.22
CA ASP A 669 -50.93 0.84 28.97
C ASP A 669 -51.03 1.23 27.48
N ASP A 670 -51.06 0.28 26.55
CA ASP A 670 -51.12 0.52 25.09
C ASP A 670 -52.56 0.29 24.58
N PRO A 671 -53.41 1.33 24.48
CA PRO A 671 -54.82 1.15 24.12
C PRO A 671 -54.93 0.75 22.65
N ALA A 672 -55.41 -0.46 22.39
CA ALA A 672 -55.78 -0.88 21.05
C ALA A 672 -56.82 0.07 20.45
N GLU A 673 -56.61 0.50 19.19
CA GLU A 673 -57.64 1.21 18.43
C GLU A 673 -58.93 0.38 18.41
N PRO A 674 -60.09 0.97 18.79
CA PRO A 674 -61.35 0.24 18.79
C PRO A 674 -61.91 0.20 17.37
N ASP A 675 -61.52 -0.83 16.60
CA ASP A 675 -62.06 -0.99 15.25
C ASP A 675 -63.44 -1.69 15.24
N SER A 676 -64.32 -1.02 14.50
CA SER A 676 -65.69 -1.28 14.11
C SER A 676 -66.30 -2.69 14.25
N ALA A 677 -67.15 -2.85 15.28
CA ALA A 677 -68.38 -3.67 15.25
C ALA A 677 -69.36 -3.11 16.30
N THR A 678 -70.63 -2.83 16.05
CA THR A 678 -71.56 -3.38 15.05
C THR A 678 -72.50 -2.31 14.49
N ALA A 679 -72.87 -2.45 13.21
CA ALA A 679 -74.11 -1.88 12.69
C ALA A 679 -75.24 -2.94 12.78
N VAL A 680 -76.25 -2.67 13.61
CA VAL A 680 -77.65 -3.14 13.51
C VAL A 680 -78.53 -2.01 14.05
#